data_AF-A0A916RAS0-F1
#
_entry.id   AF-A0A916RAS0-F1
#
_cell.length_a   1.000
_cell.length_b   1.000
_cell.length_c   1.000
_cell.angle_alpha   90.00
_cell.angle_beta   90.00
_cell.angle_gamma   90.00
#
_symmetry.space_group_name_H-M   'P 1'
#
loop_
_entity.id
_entity.type
_entity.pdbx_description
1 polymer ?
#
loop_
_entity_poly.entity_id
_entity_poly.type
_entity_poly.pdbx_seq_one_letter_code
_entity_poly.pdbx_strand_id
1 'polypeptide(L)'
;MSLAENLGRLFEVGFNIGVLADIQHQKYPNYFGDLYHQDLEKLRLPTLVRKIADAEKISSEGSIKNLERWSQYFIQKGFIAGLNFFREYIKSTAWKLHLRKPEVLYYQCSFDGDNAFGCNPKDKQKVTRKLLSQFLSTDILDSQLNNYVTKYHKKGEFLQADTLILLRYRREIRIICVDLSIFSIKSVEDLLSLDNIEVLRRILMRDIKHIRSKSVFSKLRIDTGDAQDFGLEFFPDLKRYFTAFKRKDKETIKLIQAGAYAYSFYNFLQKETDILDNSKSLLFNAVGYSDRNISSLCLQPKNINILETCADIYQNEPKEKEIKVARQEVLEKIKLNAKKSFQNGRKFAQELSVENIYGKGDKITPVVHQEKIDGFFNSVGIIPDELAKEMDVTPKLTLRNAHAELITKALKSDKTYVFLTGNPGIGKTTAIANFLKSHIDGGFLLFYVSPRTQVNVDLINKFKSKTDDSLCSNNIFGLTTNSILIKENNGKPTVSYHSNLRQDNFIKNTVNFIHKGLVSKHPQKTARRKSRFYRETQDNIKDVGEKSAGVLDSICQGISATINQNISNSIVATVSIQSLRKTSNGGDTLKHFQKIFQDAYNRDTGVMPEKMQEISQRIKNIFIMIDEVTGDDSGVNFLHGIKEFLKDYDLTNPEFGFNTKVIVADASIVEKEVIKQHLSQTSPEPDKIYFRSVGAIHESPLQVETFEFNKQSAIAINANSYPASSLDITYKVFLECYKFNEAKFKDDNKELIKRVQESILSDINLYLDNSESSQILVYIQDKQKLQKLIEKLVSLENLNNIQTI
;
A
#
# COMPACT_ATOMS: atom_id res chain seq x y z
N MET A 1 -26.70 18.78 25.70
CA MET A 1 -25.81 17.71 25.18
C MET A 1 -26.65 16.51 24.85
N SER A 2 -26.17 15.68 23.94
CA SER A 2 -26.76 14.37 23.69
C SER A 2 -26.01 13.28 24.47
N LEU A 3 -26.68 12.18 24.79
CA LEU A 3 -26.05 10.99 25.38
C LEU A 3 -24.78 10.54 24.64
N ALA A 4 -24.76 10.67 23.31
CA ALA A 4 -23.61 10.34 22.48
C ALA A 4 -22.38 11.24 22.74
N GLU A 5 -22.59 12.52 23.03
CA GLU A 5 -21.51 13.43 23.42
C GLU A 5 -20.98 13.06 24.80
N ASN A 6 -21.87 12.75 25.74
CA ASN A 6 -21.50 12.38 27.10
C ASN A 6 -20.67 11.09 27.15
N LEU A 7 -21.11 10.03 26.47
CA LEU A 7 -20.33 8.78 26.38
C LEU A 7 -19.05 8.96 25.53
N GLY A 8 -19.06 9.90 24.58
CA GLY A 8 -17.87 10.31 23.83
C GLY A 8 -16.76 10.86 24.73
N ARG A 9 -17.12 11.68 25.72
CA ARG A 9 -16.15 12.19 26.71
C ARG A 9 -15.56 11.10 27.58
N LEU A 10 -16.35 10.08 27.94
CA LEU A 10 -15.84 8.93 28.68
C LEU A 10 -14.82 8.13 27.86
N PHE A 11 -15.06 8.00 26.55
CA PHE A 11 -14.10 7.40 25.63
C PHE A 11 -12.81 8.24 25.53
N GLU A 12 -12.91 9.57 25.46
CA GLU A 12 -11.76 10.50 25.48
C GLU A 12 -10.95 10.41 26.78
N VAL A 13 -11.62 10.44 27.93
CA VAL A 13 -10.98 10.26 29.24
C VAL A 13 -10.23 8.94 29.27
N GLY A 14 -10.87 7.84 28.84
CA GLY A 14 -10.22 6.54 28.72
C GLY A 14 -8.98 6.59 27.83
N PHE A 15 -9.09 7.16 26.63
CA PHE A 15 -8.00 7.29 25.66
C PHE A 15 -6.78 8.00 26.25
N ASN A 16 -7.00 9.16 26.88
CA ASN A 16 -5.92 9.93 27.48
C ASN A 16 -5.27 9.22 28.69
N ILE A 17 -6.05 8.49 29.49
CA ILE A 17 -5.49 7.62 30.55
C ILE A 17 -4.59 6.53 29.93
N GLY A 18 -4.99 5.94 28.81
CA GLY A 18 -4.20 4.95 28.09
C GLY A 18 -2.85 5.48 27.60
N VAL A 19 -2.83 6.69 27.03
CA VAL A 19 -1.60 7.36 26.60
C VAL A 19 -0.68 7.65 27.79
N LEU A 20 -1.23 8.24 28.87
CA LEU A 20 -0.48 8.52 30.10
C LEU A 20 0.09 7.25 30.73
N ALA A 21 -0.66 6.14 30.72
CA ALA A 21 -0.20 4.87 31.25
C ALA A 21 1.00 4.32 30.46
N ASP A 22 1.03 4.44 29.12
CA ASP A 22 2.22 4.05 28.36
C ASP A 22 3.41 4.97 28.63
N ILE A 23 3.18 6.29 28.74
CA ILE A 23 4.22 7.27 29.08
C ILE A 23 4.88 6.95 30.43
N GLN A 24 4.06 6.66 31.44
CA GLN A 24 4.53 6.29 32.78
C GLN A 24 5.24 4.93 32.78
N HIS A 25 4.66 3.91 32.14
CA HIS A 25 5.22 2.56 32.09
C HIS A 25 6.57 2.53 31.36
N GLN A 26 6.67 3.22 30.22
CA GLN A 26 7.91 3.32 29.45
C GLN A 26 8.89 4.34 30.03
N LYS A 27 8.49 5.14 31.03
CA LYS A 27 9.30 6.20 31.66
C LYS A 27 9.88 7.17 30.61
N TYR A 28 9.03 7.69 29.72
CA TYR A 28 9.46 8.75 28.80
C TYR A 28 9.68 10.06 29.57
N PRO A 29 10.79 10.79 29.32
CA PRO A 29 10.95 12.14 29.86
C PRO A 29 9.78 13.03 29.45
N ASN A 30 9.23 13.79 30.40
CA ASN A 30 8.06 14.65 30.20
C ASN A 30 8.11 15.86 31.14
N TYR A 31 7.29 16.87 30.85
CA TYR A 31 7.29 18.16 31.55
C TYR A 31 5.95 18.55 32.18
N PHE A 32 4.98 17.64 32.20
CA PHE A 32 3.67 17.88 32.82
C PHE A 32 3.61 17.55 34.32
N GLY A 33 4.63 16.88 34.89
CA GLY A 33 4.67 16.56 36.32
C GLY A 33 3.38 15.89 36.82
N ASP A 34 2.82 16.40 37.92
CA ASP A 34 1.58 15.88 38.52
C ASP A 34 0.29 16.53 37.96
N LEU A 35 0.38 17.25 36.83
CA LEU A 35 -0.72 18.02 36.25
C LEU A 35 -2.03 17.22 36.17
N TYR A 36 -1.95 15.98 35.67
CA TYR A 36 -3.11 15.12 35.46
C TYR A 36 -3.44 14.23 36.66
N HIS A 37 -2.47 13.95 37.53
CA HIS A 37 -2.67 13.05 38.66
C HIS A 37 -3.74 13.60 39.61
N GLN A 38 -3.65 14.89 39.91
CA GLN A 38 -4.61 15.61 40.77
C GLN A 38 -6.06 15.58 40.24
N ASP A 39 -6.24 15.52 38.93
CA ASP A 39 -7.57 15.47 38.32
C ASP A 39 -8.13 14.05 38.32
N LEU A 40 -7.28 13.08 37.94
CA LEU A 40 -7.65 11.67 37.93
C LEU A 40 -8.06 11.17 39.31
N GLU A 41 -7.39 11.64 40.37
CA GLU A 41 -7.75 11.32 41.77
C GLU A 41 -9.17 11.73 42.14
N LYS A 42 -9.72 12.77 41.50
CA LYS A 42 -11.07 13.30 41.78
C LYS A 42 -12.15 12.64 40.94
N LEU A 43 -11.80 11.95 39.85
CA LEU A 43 -12.78 11.28 39.01
C LEU A 43 -13.28 10.00 39.68
N ARG A 44 -14.60 9.85 39.75
CA ARG A 44 -15.28 8.67 40.28
C ARG A 44 -16.39 8.28 39.32
N LEU A 45 -16.25 7.12 38.68
CA LEU A 45 -17.20 6.65 37.67
C LEU A 45 -18.67 6.67 38.14
N PRO A 46 -19.03 6.23 39.36
CA PRO A 46 -20.41 6.31 39.84
C PRO A 46 -20.96 7.75 39.85
N THR A 47 -20.13 8.73 40.18
CA THR A 47 -20.50 10.15 40.16
C THR A 47 -20.74 10.64 38.73
N LEU A 48 -19.86 10.27 37.79
CA LEU A 48 -20.01 10.65 36.38
C LEU A 48 -21.29 10.04 35.78
N VAL A 49 -21.55 8.75 36.03
CA VAL A 49 -22.75 8.04 35.56
C VAL A 49 -24.02 8.71 36.07
N ARG A 50 -24.07 9.10 37.36
CA ARG A 50 -25.20 9.85 37.92
C ARG A 50 -25.43 11.17 37.21
N LYS A 51 -24.37 11.96 36.98
CA LYS A 51 -24.47 13.23 36.24
C LYS A 51 -24.99 13.06 34.83
N ILE A 52 -24.57 11.99 34.13
CA ILE A 52 -25.08 11.68 32.79
C ILE A 52 -26.55 11.27 32.86
N ALA A 53 -26.94 10.44 33.84
CA ALA A 53 -28.33 10.03 34.02
C ALA A 53 -29.24 11.24 34.30
N ASP A 54 -28.81 12.16 35.16
CA ASP A 54 -29.54 13.39 35.48
C ASP A 54 -29.71 14.28 34.23
N ALA A 55 -28.63 14.47 33.46
CA ALA A 55 -28.63 15.30 32.26
C ALA A 55 -29.54 14.75 31.14
N GLU A 56 -29.58 13.43 30.98
CA GLU A 56 -30.39 12.73 29.97
C GLU A 56 -31.77 12.30 30.49
N LYS A 57 -32.12 12.66 31.75
CA LYS A 57 -33.39 12.33 32.41
C LYS A 57 -33.68 10.82 32.47
N ILE A 58 -32.66 10.00 32.71
CA ILE A 58 -32.77 8.55 32.83
C ILE A 58 -33.09 8.20 34.29
N SER A 59 -34.29 7.70 34.55
CA SER A 59 -34.77 7.39 35.92
C SER A 59 -34.98 5.91 36.20
N SER A 60 -35.05 5.05 35.18
CA SER A 60 -35.30 3.63 35.39
C SER A 60 -34.03 2.90 35.85
N GLU A 61 -34.16 2.03 36.84
CA GLU A 61 -33.03 1.29 37.41
C GLU A 61 -32.30 0.42 36.37
N GLY A 62 -33.06 -0.23 35.48
CA GLY A 62 -32.52 -1.01 34.37
C GLY A 62 -31.72 -0.18 33.36
N SER A 63 -32.20 1.02 33.00
CA SER A 63 -31.48 1.92 32.08
C SER A 63 -30.25 2.53 32.73
N ILE A 64 -30.28 2.84 34.04
CA ILE A 64 -29.12 3.31 34.79
C ILE A 64 -28.04 2.23 34.84
N LYS A 65 -28.41 0.96 35.09
CA LYS A 65 -27.48 -0.16 35.06
C LYS A 65 -26.86 -0.36 33.67
N ASN A 66 -27.65 -0.24 32.61
CA ASN A 66 -27.13 -0.30 31.24
C ASN A 66 -26.19 0.89 30.96
N LEU A 67 -26.55 2.10 31.38
CA LEU A 67 -25.71 3.29 31.26
C LEU A 67 -24.36 3.09 31.96
N GLU A 68 -24.35 2.53 33.17
CA GLU A 68 -23.12 2.21 33.90
C GLU A 68 -22.24 1.24 33.13
N ARG A 69 -22.82 0.15 32.59
CA ARG A 69 -22.09 -0.83 31.77
C ARG A 69 -21.52 -0.22 30.50
N TRP A 70 -22.30 0.61 29.80
CA TRP A 70 -21.82 1.33 28.62
C TRP A 70 -20.72 2.33 28.98
N SER A 71 -20.83 3.01 30.11
CA SER A 71 -19.81 3.94 30.61
C SER A 71 -18.50 3.21 30.91
N GLN A 72 -18.55 2.04 31.58
CA GLN A 72 -17.39 1.17 31.80
C GLN A 72 -16.77 0.73 30.47
N TYR A 73 -17.60 0.27 29.52
CA TYR A 73 -17.16 -0.17 28.21
C TYR A 73 -16.40 0.92 27.45
N PHE A 74 -16.93 2.15 27.37
CA PHE A 74 -16.26 3.23 26.63
C PHE A 74 -14.96 3.68 27.28
N ILE A 75 -14.89 3.74 28.62
CA ILE A 75 -13.62 4.03 29.31
C ILE A 75 -12.59 2.95 29.00
N GLN A 76 -12.96 1.67 29.13
CA GLN A 76 -12.04 0.55 28.90
C GLN A 76 -11.58 0.49 27.44
N LYS A 77 -12.52 0.69 26.49
CA LYS A 77 -12.23 0.75 25.06
C LYS A 77 -11.31 1.93 24.74
N GLY A 78 -11.58 3.10 25.30
CA GLY A 78 -10.74 4.29 25.20
C GLY A 78 -9.34 4.00 25.71
N PHE A 79 -9.22 3.45 26.93
CA PHE A 79 -7.94 3.10 27.54
C PHE A 79 -7.08 2.21 26.66
N ILE A 80 -7.65 1.10 26.17
CA ILE A 80 -6.92 0.18 25.28
C ILE A 80 -6.54 0.88 23.97
N ALA A 81 -7.44 1.69 23.41
CA ALA A 81 -7.18 2.45 22.19
C ALA A 81 -6.02 3.43 22.36
N GLY A 82 -6.01 4.26 23.41
CA GLY A 82 -4.95 5.22 23.67
C GLY A 82 -3.60 4.57 23.97
N LEU A 83 -3.62 3.50 24.78
CA LEU A 83 -2.41 2.72 25.11
C LEU A 83 -1.77 2.13 23.85
N ASN A 84 -2.56 1.47 23.01
CA ASN A 84 -2.06 0.87 21.78
C ASN A 84 -1.66 1.92 20.75
N PHE A 85 -2.46 2.98 20.58
CA PHE A 85 -2.18 4.07 19.65
C PHE A 85 -0.81 4.68 19.90
N PHE A 86 -0.52 5.11 21.13
CA PHE A 86 0.74 5.76 21.44
C PHE A 86 1.93 4.79 21.31
N ARG A 87 1.77 3.56 21.80
CA ARG A 87 2.80 2.52 21.71
C ARG A 87 3.16 2.15 20.27
N GLU A 88 2.16 1.93 19.43
CA GLU A 88 2.35 1.61 18.01
C GLU A 88 2.91 2.81 17.25
N TYR A 89 2.44 4.02 17.56
CA TYR A 89 2.97 5.24 17.00
C TYR A 89 4.48 5.36 17.26
N ILE A 90 4.93 5.26 18.52
CA ILE A 90 6.35 5.33 18.87
C ILE A 90 7.15 4.24 18.15
N LYS A 91 6.65 3.00 18.08
CA LYS A 91 7.30 1.91 17.33
C LYS A 91 7.44 2.18 15.83
N SER A 92 6.47 2.88 15.23
CA SER A 92 6.48 3.19 13.79
C SER A 92 7.41 4.34 13.39
N THR A 93 7.95 5.10 14.35
CA THR A 93 8.81 6.27 14.06
C THR A 93 10.18 5.94 13.46
N ALA A 94 10.57 4.65 13.42
CA ALA A 94 11.92 4.19 13.08
C ALA A 94 13.05 4.77 13.98
N TRP A 95 12.70 5.41 15.10
CA TRP A 95 13.68 5.90 16.06
C TRP A 95 14.44 4.75 16.73
N LYS A 96 15.73 4.98 17.02
CA LYS A 96 16.58 4.01 17.72
C LYS A 96 16.31 4.05 19.23
N LEU A 97 15.12 3.57 19.62
CA LEU A 97 14.60 3.64 21.01
C LEU A 97 15.50 2.95 22.05
N HIS A 98 16.32 1.98 21.63
CA HIS A 98 17.31 1.32 22.50
C HIS A 98 18.49 2.22 22.88
N LEU A 99 18.78 3.28 22.10
CA LEU A 99 19.85 4.23 22.39
C LEU A 99 19.37 5.41 23.23
N ARG A 100 18.15 5.88 22.97
CA ARG A 100 17.58 7.05 23.64
C ARG A 100 16.06 6.99 23.60
N LYS A 101 15.41 7.41 24.68
CA LYS A 101 13.96 7.57 24.74
C LYS A 101 13.54 8.93 24.15
N PRO A 102 12.41 9.00 23.44
CA PRO A 102 11.84 10.28 23.02
C PRO A 102 11.34 11.08 24.23
N GLU A 103 11.39 12.39 24.11
CA GLU A 103 10.94 13.35 25.12
C GLU A 103 9.54 13.86 24.74
N VAL A 104 8.62 13.88 25.71
CA VAL A 104 7.29 14.47 25.58
C VAL A 104 7.37 15.92 26.07
N LEU A 105 7.61 16.85 25.14
CA LEU A 105 7.76 18.28 25.45
C LEU A 105 6.44 18.94 25.87
N TYR A 106 5.35 18.48 25.27
CA TYR A 106 4.00 18.95 25.58
C TYR A 106 3.03 17.80 25.46
N TYR A 107 2.13 17.70 26.43
CA TYR A 107 0.94 16.88 26.34
C TYR A 107 -0.26 17.74 26.76
N GLN A 108 -1.37 17.63 26.05
CA GLN A 108 -2.61 18.31 26.37
C GLN A 108 -3.76 17.31 26.25
N CYS A 109 -4.54 17.25 27.34
CA CYS A 109 -5.82 16.58 27.46
C CYS A 109 -6.59 17.23 28.63
N SER A 110 -7.89 16.95 28.76
CA SER A 110 -8.70 17.42 29.91
C SER A 110 -9.35 16.27 30.67
N PHE A 111 -9.28 16.38 32.00
CA PHE A 111 -9.99 15.55 32.99
C PHE A 111 -10.86 16.41 33.91
N ASP A 112 -11.17 17.64 33.50
CA ASP A 112 -11.92 18.64 34.26
C ASP A 112 -13.10 19.19 33.44
N GLY A 113 -13.87 20.11 34.02
CA GLY A 113 -14.99 20.76 33.34
C GLY A 113 -15.97 19.78 32.71
N ASP A 114 -16.15 19.87 31.40
CA ASP A 114 -17.04 19.02 30.59
C ASP A 114 -16.65 17.53 30.64
N ASN A 115 -15.36 17.21 30.66
CA ASN A 115 -14.86 15.82 30.75
C ASN A 115 -15.01 15.23 32.16
N ALA A 116 -15.22 16.08 33.16
CA ALA A 116 -15.63 15.70 34.51
C ALA A 116 -17.13 15.89 34.76
N PHE A 117 -17.94 16.20 33.73
CA PHE A 117 -19.37 16.50 33.84
C PHE A 117 -19.69 17.55 34.94
N GLY A 118 -18.83 18.55 35.07
CA GLY A 118 -18.94 19.62 36.07
C GLY A 118 -18.52 19.23 37.49
N CYS A 119 -17.99 18.02 37.72
CA CYS A 119 -17.56 17.58 39.06
C CYS A 119 -16.22 18.18 39.51
N ASN A 120 -15.42 18.71 38.58
CA ASN A 120 -14.13 19.35 38.83
C ASN A 120 -14.06 20.68 38.04
N PRO A 121 -14.86 21.71 38.39
CA PRO A 121 -14.84 22.96 37.67
C PRO A 121 -13.54 23.70 37.96
N LYS A 122 -12.87 24.17 36.90
CA LYS A 122 -11.66 24.99 37.02
C LYS A 122 -11.76 26.23 36.16
N ASP A 123 -11.10 27.28 36.64
CA ASP A 123 -10.92 28.51 35.87
C ASP A 123 -10.05 28.27 34.64
N LYS A 124 -10.50 28.77 33.48
CA LYS A 124 -9.84 28.56 32.18
C LYS A 124 -8.43 29.13 32.14
N GLN A 125 -8.18 30.27 32.80
CA GLN A 125 -6.84 30.86 32.83
C GLN A 125 -5.90 29.99 33.68
N LYS A 126 -6.36 29.48 34.83
CA LYS A 126 -5.57 28.55 35.65
C LYS A 126 -5.23 27.25 34.90
N VAL A 127 -6.18 26.67 34.16
CA VAL A 127 -5.93 25.46 33.34
C VAL A 127 -4.92 25.77 32.23
N THR A 128 -5.11 26.87 31.51
CA THR A 128 -4.22 27.26 30.41
C THR A 128 -2.80 27.55 30.91
N ARG A 129 -2.65 28.25 32.05
CA ARG A 129 -1.34 28.51 32.67
C ARG A 129 -0.61 27.21 32.98
N LYS A 130 -1.30 26.24 33.59
CA LYS A 130 -0.72 24.92 33.92
C LYS A 130 -0.36 24.09 32.69
N LEU A 131 -1.15 24.17 31.61
CA LEU A 131 -0.83 23.48 30.37
C LEU A 131 0.42 24.07 29.71
N LEU A 132 0.46 25.40 29.54
CA LEU A 132 1.54 26.09 28.84
C LEU A 132 2.85 26.18 29.64
N SER A 133 2.81 26.01 30.97
CA SER A 133 4.02 25.94 31.81
C SER A 133 4.91 24.72 31.53
N GLN A 134 4.45 23.76 30.72
CA GLN A 134 5.28 22.64 30.26
C GLN A 134 6.49 23.08 29.42
N PHE A 135 6.40 24.23 28.74
CA PHE A 135 7.51 24.73 27.92
C PHE A 135 7.64 26.27 27.85
N LEU A 136 6.73 27.04 28.46
CA LEU A 136 6.87 28.50 28.61
C LEU A 136 7.34 28.86 30.02
N SER A 137 8.14 29.93 30.11
CA SER A 137 8.55 30.50 31.39
C SER A 137 7.40 31.23 32.09
N THR A 138 7.53 31.38 33.42
CA THR A 138 6.55 32.10 34.24
C THR A 138 6.36 33.55 33.80
N ASP A 139 7.43 34.23 33.40
CA ASP A 139 7.38 35.63 32.94
C ASP A 139 6.54 35.83 31.67
N ILE A 140 6.65 34.89 30.72
CA ILE A 140 5.84 34.90 29.49
C ILE A 140 4.37 34.64 29.83
N LEU A 141 4.10 33.67 30.70
CA LEU A 141 2.74 33.35 31.11
C LEU A 141 2.08 34.53 31.83
N ASP A 142 2.79 35.19 32.74
CA ASP A 142 2.21 36.30 33.50
C ASP A 142 1.89 37.52 32.62
N SER A 143 2.65 37.73 31.54
CA SER A 143 2.42 38.82 30.59
C SER A 143 1.40 38.52 29.49
N GLN A 144 1.35 37.28 28.96
CA GLN A 144 0.59 36.94 27.75
C GLN A 144 -0.60 36.00 27.98
N LEU A 145 -0.79 35.41 29.17
CA LEU A 145 -1.82 34.40 29.41
C LEU A 145 -3.23 34.83 28.99
N ASN A 146 -3.62 36.08 29.26
CA ASN A 146 -4.94 36.58 28.87
C ASN A 146 -5.10 36.63 27.34
N ASN A 147 -4.05 37.02 26.63
CA ASN A 147 -4.03 37.06 25.17
C ASN A 147 -4.12 35.64 24.61
N TYR A 148 -3.33 34.71 25.14
CA TYR A 148 -3.38 33.31 24.73
C TYR A 148 -4.74 32.69 25.00
N VAL A 149 -5.34 32.93 26.16
CA VAL A 149 -6.68 32.42 26.49
C VAL A 149 -7.72 32.97 25.52
N THR A 150 -7.70 34.28 25.24
CA THR A 150 -8.67 34.94 24.37
C THR A 150 -8.52 34.49 22.91
N LYS A 151 -7.29 34.27 22.46
CA LYS A 151 -6.99 33.89 21.08
C LYS A 151 -7.23 32.41 20.83
N TYR A 152 -6.66 31.53 21.66
CA TYR A 152 -6.52 30.11 21.37
C TYR A 152 -7.60 29.20 21.99
N HIS A 153 -8.58 29.74 22.73
CA HIS A 153 -9.80 28.99 23.13
C HIS A 153 -10.95 29.06 22.13
N LYS A 154 -10.76 29.74 20.99
CA LYS A 154 -11.80 29.82 19.95
C LYS A 154 -11.94 28.46 19.24
N LYS A 155 -13.07 28.29 18.54
CA LYS A 155 -13.31 27.09 17.72
C LYS A 155 -12.16 26.90 16.73
N GLY A 156 -11.61 25.69 16.65
CA GLY A 156 -10.50 25.36 15.74
C GLY A 156 -9.12 25.80 16.21
N GLU A 157 -9.01 26.37 17.41
CA GLU A 157 -7.73 26.70 18.02
C GLU A 157 -7.28 25.62 19.01
N PHE A 158 -5.96 25.46 19.15
CA PHE A 158 -5.39 24.25 19.74
C PHE A 158 -5.77 23.96 21.20
N LEU A 159 -6.16 24.96 22.00
CA LEU A 159 -6.60 24.73 23.40
C LEU A 159 -7.96 24.01 23.49
N GLN A 160 -8.63 23.80 22.36
CA GLN A 160 -9.86 23.00 22.24
C GLN A 160 -9.62 21.56 21.75
N ALA A 161 -8.37 21.15 21.54
CA ALA A 161 -8.06 19.78 21.08
C ALA A 161 -8.28 18.73 22.19
N ASP A 162 -8.92 17.61 21.82
CA ASP A 162 -9.14 16.46 22.72
C ASP A 162 -7.81 15.83 23.20
N THR A 163 -6.84 15.73 22.29
CA THR A 163 -5.48 15.27 22.59
C THR A 163 -4.46 15.93 21.68
N LEU A 164 -3.42 16.52 22.26
CA LEU A 164 -2.32 17.13 21.52
C LEU A 164 -0.98 16.82 22.18
N ILE A 165 0.00 16.36 21.39
CA ILE A 165 1.29 15.88 21.86
C ILE A 165 2.41 16.50 21.02
N LEU A 166 3.44 17.01 21.68
CA LEU A 166 4.71 17.42 21.07
C LEU A 166 5.81 16.47 21.53
N LEU A 167 6.38 15.73 20.57
CA LEU A 167 7.49 14.82 20.82
C LEU A 167 8.79 15.34 20.24
N ARG A 168 9.90 15.09 20.94
CA ARG A 168 11.26 15.34 20.47
C ARG A 168 12.12 14.10 20.56
N TYR A 169 12.80 13.76 19.47
CA TYR A 169 13.88 12.78 19.45
C TYR A 169 15.09 13.38 18.74
N ARG A 170 16.12 13.76 19.52
CA ARG A 170 17.27 14.53 19.01
C ARG A 170 16.79 15.84 18.36
N ARG A 171 17.02 16.02 17.05
CA ARG A 171 16.56 17.19 16.28
C ARG A 171 15.28 16.91 15.48
N GLU A 172 14.62 15.79 15.71
CA GLU A 172 13.34 15.45 15.06
C GLU A 172 12.18 15.79 15.98
N ILE A 173 11.20 16.53 15.46
CA ILE A 173 10.02 16.97 16.20
C ILE A 173 8.77 16.37 15.55
N ARG A 174 7.81 15.96 16.37
CA ARG A 174 6.51 15.47 15.91
C ARG A 174 5.39 16.17 16.67
N ILE A 175 4.45 16.77 15.94
CA ILE A 175 3.19 17.30 16.47
C ILE A 175 2.11 16.26 16.16
N ILE A 176 1.43 15.76 17.20
CA ILE A 176 0.39 14.75 17.08
C ILE A 176 -0.90 15.32 17.67
N CYS A 177 -1.93 15.48 16.85
CA CYS A 177 -3.25 15.89 17.29
C CYS A 177 -4.25 14.77 17.01
N VAL A 178 -4.97 14.35 18.04
CA VAL A 178 -6.00 13.31 17.94
C VAL A 178 -7.33 13.91 18.40
N ASP A 179 -8.34 13.83 17.53
CA ASP A 179 -9.69 14.26 17.83
C ASP A 179 -10.61 13.04 17.86
N LEU A 180 -11.37 12.90 18.94
CA LEU A 180 -12.03 11.66 19.35
C LEU A 180 -13.54 11.73 19.11
N SER A 181 -14.14 10.57 18.82
CA SER A 181 -15.59 10.45 18.70
C SER A 181 -16.11 9.04 18.95
N ILE A 182 -17.41 8.93 19.26
CA ILE A 182 -18.12 7.66 19.27
C ILE A 182 -19.25 7.62 18.23
N PHE A 183 -19.53 6.43 17.70
CA PHE A 183 -20.58 6.15 16.71
C PHE A 183 -21.60 5.12 17.16
N SER A 184 -21.22 4.26 18.10
CA SER A 184 -22.01 3.09 18.51
C SER A 184 -23.32 3.47 19.20
N ILE A 185 -23.39 4.63 19.86
CA ILE A 185 -24.59 5.12 20.55
C ILE A 185 -24.97 6.51 20.06
N LYS A 186 -26.25 6.71 19.73
CA LYS A 186 -26.81 8.00 19.34
C LYS A 186 -27.84 8.52 20.35
N SER A 187 -28.59 7.62 20.98
CA SER A 187 -29.68 7.99 21.89
C SER A 187 -29.90 6.93 22.97
N VAL A 188 -30.81 7.22 23.90
CA VAL A 188 -31.12 6.35 25.05
C VAL A 188 -31.64 4.98 24.61
N GLU A 189 -32.33 4.90 23.47
CA GLU A 189 -32.83 3.64 22.89
C GLU A 189 -31.68 2.68 22.46
N ASP A 190 -30.48 3.22 22.24
CA ASP A 190 -29.29 2.42 21.94
C ASP A 190 -28.64 1.82 23.22
N LEU A 191 -29.09 2.17 24.44
CA LEU A 191 -28.61 1.61 25.72
C LEU A 191 -29.17 0.20 25.98
N LEU A 192 -28.99 -0.67 25.00
CA LEU A 192 -29.33 -2.09 25.09
C LEU A 192 -28.39 -2.79 26.08
N SER A 193 -28.86 -3.87 26.69
CA SER A 193 -28.04 -4.67 27.59
C SER A 193 -26.88 -5.31 26.82
N LEU A 194 -25.66 -4.99 27.25
CA LEU A 194 -24.43 -5.61 26.74
C LEU A 194 -24.28 -7.07 27.15
N ASP A 195 -25.08 -7.56 28.09
CA ASP A 195 -25.09 -8.98 28.52
C ASP A 195 -25.87 -9.87 27.54
N ASN A 196 -26.58 -9.28 26.56
CA ASN A 196 -27.34 -10.02 25.56
C ASN A 196 -26.50 -10.31 24.30
N ILE A 197 -26.23 -11.59 24.04
CA ILE A 197 -25.45 -12.05 22.88
C ILE A 197 -26.03 -11.58 21.54
N GLU A 198 -27.35 -11.55 21.38
CA GLU A 198 -27.98 -11.10 20.13
C GLU A 198 -27.89 -9.58 19.93
N VAL A 199 -27.79 -8.81 21.02
CA VAL A 199 -27.48 -7.38 20.95
C VAL A 199 -26.04 -7.18 20.51
N LEU A 200 -25.08 -7.89 21.13
CA LEU A 200 -23.66 -7.85 20.75
C LEU A 200 -23.45 -8.26 19.29
N ARG A 201 -24.10 -9.34 18.85
CA ARG A 201 -24.07 -9.81 17.46
C ARG A 201 -24.59 -8.74 16.51
N ARG A 202 -25.71 -8.07 16.84
CA ARG A 202 -26.27 -6.97 16.04
C ARG A 202 -25.31 -5.78 15.96
N ILE A 203 -24.68 -5.39 17.07
CA ILE A 203 -23.69 -4.30 17.11
C ILE A 203 -22.50 -4.65 16.21
N LEU A 204 -21.92 -5.85 16.39
CA LEU A 204 -20.80 -6.33 15.58
C LEU A 204 -21.14 -6.39 14.09
N MET A 205 -22.31 -6.90 13.73
CA MET A 205 -22.75 -6.94 12.33
C MET A 205 -22.94 -5.54 11.74
N ARG A 206 -23.45 -4.58 12.52
CA ARG A 206 -23.59 -3.18 12.09
C ARG A 206 -22.22 -2.54 11.85
N ASP A 207 -21.25 -2.81 12.72
CA ASP A 207 -19.89 -2.28 12.61
C ASP A 207 -19.14 -2.93 11.42
N ILE A 208 -19.22 -4.25 11.26
CA ILE A 208 -18.69 -4.97 10.09
C ILE A 208 -19.31 -4.43 8.80
N LYS A 209 -20.63 -4.20 8.78
CA LYS A 209 -21.32 -3.62 7.62
C LYS A 209 -20.86 -2.20 7.34
N HIS A 210 -20.64 -1.38 8.36
CA HIS A 210 -20.10 -0.03 8.19
C HIS A 210 -18.70 -0.06 7.58
N ILE A 211 -17.81 -0.90 8.10
CA ILE A 211 -16.45 -1.09 7.56
C ILE A 211 -16.51 -1.56 6.11
N ARG A 212 -17.38 -2.53 5.78
CA ARG A 212 -17.59 -3.03 4.42
C ARG A 212 -18.26 -2.02 3.48
N SER A 213 -19.03 -1.09 4.02
CA SER A 213 -19.69 -0.04 3.22
C SER A 213 -18.73 1.07 2.81
N LYS A 214 -17.61 1.24 3.53
CA LYS A 214 -16.55 2.13 3.07
C LYS A 214 -15.88 1.49 1.85
N SER A 215 -15.64 2.30 0.82
CA SER A 215 -15.05 1.81 -0.43
C SER A 215 -13.65 1.25 -0.19
N VAL A 216 -13.12 0.44 -1.12
CA VAL A 216 -11.70 0.03 -1.12
C VAL A 216 -10.79 1.26 -1.04
N PHE A 217 -11.24 2.39 -1.62
CA PHE A 217 -10.53 3.67 -1.54
C PHE A 217 -10.40 4.24 -0.11
N SER A 218 -11.18 3.77 0.87
CA SER A 218 -11.08 4.25 2.26
C SER A 218 -9.81 3.80 3.01
N LYS A 219 -9.10 2.81 2.47
CA LYS A 219 -7.81 2.34 3.00
C LYS A 219 -6.62 2.90 2.24
N LEU A 220 -6.88 3.69 1.19
CA LEU A 220 -5.80 4.21 0.36
C LEU A 220 -5.05 5.29 1.10
N ARG A 221 -3.73 5.21 0.98
CA ARG A 221 -2.83 6.28 1.35
C ARG A 221 -2.46 7.04 0.10
N ILE A 222 -2.54 8.35 0.20
CA ILE A 222 -2.04 9.27 -0.82
C ILE A 222 -0.68 9.74 -0.32
N ASP A 223 0.36 9.36 -1.03
CA ASP A 223 1.70 9.89 -0.80
C ASP A 223 1.88 11.13 -1.68
N THR A 224 2.14 12.26 -1.04
CA THR A 224 2.32 13.56 -1.72
C THR A 224 3.79 13.89 -1.98
N GLY A 225 4.72 12.96 -1.70
CA GLY A 225 6.13 13.09 -2.04
C GLY A 225 6.88 14.19 -1.31
N ASP A 226 8.20 14.24 -1.55
CA ASP A 226 9.10 15.16 -0.85
C ASP A 226 9.46 16.46 -1.59
N ALA A 227 9.11 16.58 -2.88
CA ALA A 227 9.57 17.66 -3.77
C ALA A 227 8.63 18.88 -3.82
N GLN A 228 9.14 20.00 -4.32
CA GLN A 228 8.44 21.30 -4.39
C GLN A 228 7.27 21.36 -5.39
N ASP A 229 7.08 20.34 -6.24
CA ASP A 229 6.16 20.37 -7.39
C ASP A 229 4.89 19.49 -7.23
N PHE A 230 4.49 19.16 -6.01
CA PHE A 230 3.23 18.43 -5.81
C PHE A 230 2.05 19.39 -5.70
N GLY A 231 1.42 19.68 -6.84
CA GLY A 231 0.17 20.46 -6.96
C GLY A 231 -1.08 19.78 -6.38
N LEU A 232 -0.94 18.99 -5.30
CA LEU A 232 -2.10 18.46 -4.57
C LEU A 232 -2.54 19.50 -3.55
N GLU A 233 -3.22 20.53 -4.06
CA GLU A 233 -3.95 21.48 -3.24
C GLU A 233 -5.26 20.82 -2.80
N PHE A 234 -5.55 20.80 -1.50
CA PHE A 234 -6.92 20.57 -1.08
C PHE A 234 -7.74 21.74 -1.58
N PHE A 235 -8.47 21.50 -2.67
CA PHE A 235 -9.27 22.53 -3.31
C PHE A 235 -10.19 23.16 -2.26
N PRO A 236 -10.28 24.50 -2.15
CA PRO A 236 -11.12 25.16 -1.16
C PRO A 236 -12.60 24.71 -1.18
N ASP A 237 -13.06 24.19 -2.32
CA ASP A 237 -14.38 23.56 -2.46
C ASP A 237 -14.62 22.36 -1.52
N LEU A 238 -13.59 21.75 -0.91
CA LEU A 238 -13.72 20.73 0.14
C LEU A 238 -14.60 21.18 1.30
N LYS A 239 -14.63 22.49 1.60
CA LYS A 239 -15.56 23.09 2.55
C LYS A 239 -17.03 22.73 2.28
N ARG A 240 -17.41 22.63 0.99
CA ARG A 240 -18.77 22.24 0.57
C ARG A 240 -19.06 20.77 0.88
N TYR A 241 -18.06 19.90 0.74
CA TYR A 241 -18.16 18.47 1.04
C TYR A 241 -18.21 18.22 2.55
N PHE A 242 -17.48 18.99 3.36
CA PHE A 242 -17.45 18.86 4.81
C PHE A 242 -18.85 18.92 5.45
N THR A 243 -19.62 19.96 5.08
CA THR A 243 -20.99 20.14 5.62
C THR A 243 -21.91 18.99 5.19
N ALA A 244 -21.81 18.53 3.94
CA ALA A 244 -22.64 17.45 3.38
C ALA A 244 -22.47 16.10 4.10
N PHE A 245 -21.26 15.81 4.58
CA PHE A 245 -20.94 14.52 5.20
C PHE A 245 -20.77 14.57 6.73
N LYS A 246 -21.06 15.73 7.36
CA LYS A 246 -20.80 16.01 8.78
C LYS A 246 -21.28 14.95 9.80
N ARG A 247 -22.37 14.23 9.50
CA ARG A 247 -22.95 13.23 10.40
C ARG A 247 -22.74 11.78 9.97
N LYS A 248 -22.23 11.56 8.75
CA LYS A 248 -22.09 10.23 8.14
C LYS A 248 -20.65 9.71 8.19
N ASP A 249 -19.67 10.60 8.14
CA ASP A 249 -18.24 10.24 8.17
C ASP A 249 -17.51 11.04 9.27
N LYS A 250 -17.80 10.71 10.54
CA LYS A 250 -17.22 11.42 11.69
C LYS A 250 -15.69 11.31 11.73
N GLU A 251 -15.07 10.23 11.28
CA GLU A 251 -13.61 10.12 11.29
C GLU A 251 -12.95 11.23 10.44
N THR A 252 -13.43 11.47 9.22
CA THR A 252 -12.90 12.52 8.34
C THR A 252 -13.11 13.92 8.92
N ILE A 253 -14.21 14.13 9.64
CA ILE A 253 -14.49 15.43 10.26
C ILE A 253 -13.58 15.68 11.44
N LYS A 254 -13.40 14.66 12.27
CA LYS A 254 -12.49 14.65 13.41
C LYS A 254 -11.04 14.83 12.94
N LEU A 255 -10.69 14.26 11.79
CA LEU A 255 -9.40 14.51 11.14
C LEU A 255 -9.22 16.00 10.78
N ILE A 256 -10.23 16.64 10.18
CA ILE A 256 -10.18 18.07 9.85
C ILE A 256 -10.09 18.94 11.11
N GLN A 257 -10.78 18.56 12.19
CA GLN A 257 -10.67 19.23 13.50
C GLN A 257 -9.25 19.11 14.06
N ALA A 258 -8.70 17.89 14.11
CA ALA A 258 -7.32 17.64 14.50
C ALA A 258 -6.32 18.44 13.63
N GLY A 259 -6.57 18.54 12.33
CA GLY A 259 -5.75 19.33 11.41
C GLY A 259 -5.78 20.84 11.72
N ALA A 260 -6.95 21.39 12.03
CA ALA A 260 -7.11 22.77 12.45
C ALA A 260 -6.33 23.08 13.73
N TYR A 261 -6.45 22.20 14.74
CA TYR A 261 -5.72 22.35 16.00
C TYR A 261 -4.21 22.23 15.83
N ALA A 262 -3.74 21.30 14.99
CA ALA A 262 -2.32 21.16 14.67
C ALA A 262 -1.78 22.43 13.97
N TYR A 263 -2.53 23.04 13.06
CA TYR A 263 -2.16 24.31 12.41
C TYR A 263 -2.05 25.45 13.42
N SER A 264 -3.07 25.61 14.27
CA SER A 264 -3.10 26.61 15.33
C SER A 264 -1.91 26.47 16.28
N PHE A 265 -1.61 25.24 16.72
CA PHE A 265 -0.50 24.95 17.62
C PHE A 265 0.87 25.21 16.97
N TYR A 266 1.03 24.83 15.71
CA TYR A 266 2.25 25.11 14.96
C TYR A 266 2.53 26.62 14.86
N ASN A 267 1.52 27.41 14.50
CA ASN A 267 1.61 28.85 14.42
C ASN A 267 1.90 29.50 15.78
N PHE A 268 1.41 28.91 16.87
CA PHE A 268 1.75 29.32 18.23
C PHE A 268 3.23 29.03 18.53
N LEU A 269 3.70 27.80 18.30
CA LEU A 269 5.09 27.43 18.55
C LEU A 269 6.07 28.28 17.74
N GLN A 270 5.78 28.59 16.47
CA GLN A 270 6.65 29.43 15.65
C GLN A 270 6.76 30.88 16.14
N LYS A 271 5.71 31.41 16.78
CA LYS A 271 5.67 32.83 17.19
C LYS A 271 6.16 33.05 18.61
N GLU A 272 5.91 32.09 19.48
CA GLU A 272 6.05 32.26 20.93
C GLU A 272 7.19 31.40 21.52
N THR A 273 7.85 30.55 20.73
CA THR A 273 8.88 29.63 21.22
C THR A 273 10.02 29.41 20.21
N ASP A 274 11.22 29.10 20.72
CA ASP A 274 12.37 28.73 19.88
C ASP A 274 12.49 27.20 19.68
N ILE A 275 11.44 26.44 20.04
CA ILE A 275 11.47 24.97 20.04
C ILE A 275 11.70 24.41 18.62
N LEU A 276 11.22 25.13 17.60
CA LEU A 276 11.28 24.69 16.20
C LEU A 276 12.58 25.08 15.49
N ASP A 277 13.31 26.09 15.98
CA ASP A 277 14.44 26.73 15.28
C ASP A 277 15.63 25.80 15.05
N ASN A 278 15.84 24.84 15.95
CA ASN A 278 16.94 23.88 15.89
C ASN A 278 16.51 22.49 15.37
N SER A 279 15.29 22.37 14.82
CA SER A 279 14.78 21.10 14.31
C SER A 279 15.35 20.77 12.93
N LYS A 280 15.82 19.53 12.76
CA LYS A 280 16.23 18.98 11.46
C LYS A 280 15.02 18.53 10.65
N SER A 281 13.98 18.05 11.34
CA SER A 281 12.74 17.61 10.72
C SER A 281 11.56 17.85 11.65
N LEU A 282 10.43 18.21 11.05
CA LEU A 282 9.15 18.37 11.72
C LEU A 282 8.10 17.56 10.95
N LEU A 283 7.27 16.82 11.68
CA LEU A 283 6.14 16.07 11.13
C LEU A 283 4.86 16.36 11.90
N PHE A 284 3.78 16.63 11.18
CA PHE A 284 2.43 16.75 11.72
C PHE A 284 1.68 15.44 11.54
N ASN A 285 0.96 15.02 12.57
CA ASN A 285 0.08 13.85 12.54
C ASN A 285 -1.28 14.27 13.08
N ALA A 286 -2.22 14.52 12.18
CA ALA A 286 -3.61 14.78 12.54
C ALA A 286 -4.40 13.47 12.43
N VAL A 287 -5.20 13.15 13.44
CA VAL A 287 -5.90 11.86 13.53
C VAL A 287 -7.35 12.10 13.96
N GLY A 288 -8.29 11.72 13.10
CA GLY A 288 -9.69 11.55 13.46
C GLY A 288 -9.92 10.13 13.92
N TYR A 289 -10.11 9.93 15.22
CA TYR A 289 -10.21 8.61 15.83
C TYR A 289 -11.64 8.37 16.31
N SER A 290 -12.23 7.25 15.89
CA SER A 290 -13.52 6.82 16.42
C SER A 290 -13.45 5.44 17.07
N ASP A 291 -14.52 5.08 17.76
CA ASP A 291 -14.67 3.75 18.33
C ASP A 291 -14.87 2.63 17.26
N ARG A 292 -14.86 2.99 15.97
CA ARG A 292 -14.97 2.06 14.83
C ARG A 292 -13.79 2.07 13.88
N ASN A 293 -13.20 3.24 13.60
CA ASN A 293 -12.16 3.39 12.58
C ASN A 293 -11.31 4.64 12.82
N ILE A 294 -10.23 4.76 12.06
CA ILE A 294 -9.26 5.87 12.13
C ILE A 294 -9.12 6.47 10.73
N SER A 295 -9.12 7.80 10.66
CA SER A 295 -8.65 8.57 9.51
C SER A 295 -7.45 9.41 9.95
N SER A 296 -6.35 9.36 9.21
CA SER A 296 -5.11 10.04 9.62
C SER A 296 -4.44 10.77 8.46
N LEU A 297 -3.74 11.86 8.78
CA LEU A 297 -2.99 12.69 7.86
C LEU A 297 -1.60 12.94 8.45
N CYS A 298 -0.56 12.64 7.67
CA CYS A 298 0.84 12.86 8.05
C CYS A 298 1.46 13.85 7.07
N LEU A 299 2.02 14.96 7.56
CA LEU A 299 2.50 16.06 6.73
C LEU A 299 3.82 16.62 7.20
N GLN A 300 4.55 17.23 6.27
CA GLN A 300 5.72 18.05 6.54
C GLN A 300 5.37 19.55 6.43
N PRO A 301 6.20 20.47 6.94
CA PRO A 301 5.97 21.92 6.89
C PRO A 301 5.70 22.48 5.50
N LYS A 302 6.29 21.89 4.45
CA LYS A 302 6.04 22.30 3.06
C LYS A 302 4.59 22.13 2.61
N ASN A 303 3.82 21.26 3.26
CA ASN A 303 2.41 20.98 2.97
C ASN A 303 1.48 21.58 4.03
N ILE A 304 1.90 22.66 4.71
CA ILE A 304 1.12 23.28 5.79
C ILE A 304 -0.22 23.86 5.32
N ASN A 305 -0.31 24.24 4.04
CA ASN A 305 -1.53 24.71 3.38
C ASN A 305 -2.72 23.74 3.51
N ILE A 306 -2.44 22.44 3.63
CA ILE A 306 -3.45 21.42 3.91
C ILE A 306 -4.06 21.60 5.31
N LEU A 307 -3.22 21.83 6.32
CA LEU A 307 -3.69 22.06 7.69
C LEU A 307 -4.38 23.43 7.81
N GLU A 308 -3.90 24.42 7.08
CA GLU A 308 -4.57 25.72 6.94
C GLU A 308 -5.97 25.58 6.34
N THR A 309 -6.12 24.80 5.27
CA THR A 309 -7.42 24.47 4.69
C THR A 309 -8.32 23.76 5.71
N CYS A 310 -7.77 22.85 6.51
CA CYS A 310 -8.54 22.21 7.60
C CYS A 310 -9.02 23.25 8.62
N ALA A 311 -8.18 24.21 8.99
CA ALA A 311 -8.53 25.31 9.88
C ALA A 311 -9.64 26.18 9.28
N ASP A 312 -9.53 26.62 8.02
CA ASP A 312 -10.58 27.41 7.35
C ASP A 312 -11.92 26.66 7.32
N ILE A 313 -11.90 25.38 6.93
CA ILE A 313 -13.11 24.56 6.85
C ILE A 313 -13.81 24.48 8.21
N TYR A 314 -13.04 24.24 9.28
CA TYR A 314 -13.62 24.03 10.60
C TYR A 314 -14.06 25.35 11.27
N GLN A 315 -13.25 26.40 11.15
CA GLN A 315 -13.53 27.72 11.73
C GLN A 315 -14.70 28.41 11.02
N ASN A 316 -14.72 28.36 9.69
CA ASN A 316 -15.72 29.04 8.84
C ASN A 316 -16.84 28.11 8.37
N GLU A 317 -17.12 27.07 9.14
CA GLU A 317 -18.20 26.13 8.88
C GLU A 317 -19.58 26.85 8.88
N PRO A 318 -20.43 26.65 7.85
CA PRO A 318 -21.77 27.24 7.82
C PRO A 318 -22.63 26.72 8.97
N LYS A 319 -23.05 27.61 9.88
CA LYS A 319 -23.81 27.22 11.09
C LYS A 319 -25.26 26.80 10.80
N GLU A 320 -25.83 27.24 9.68
CA GLU A 320 -27.28 27.14 9.40
C GLU A 320 -27.63 26.38 8.12
N LYS A 321 -26.63 25.93 7.35
CA LYS A 321 -26.91 25.19 6.12
C LYS A 321 -27.40 23.79 6.47
N GLU A 322 -28.64 23.47 6.13
CA GLU A 322 -29.13 22.11 6.28
C GLU A 322 -28.24 21.13 5.51
N ILE A 323 -27.84 20.05 6.18
CA ILE A 323 -27.00 18.98 5.59
C ILE A 323 -27.61 18.46 4.27
N LYS A 324 -28.95 18.46 4.15
CA LYS A 324 -29.65 18.08 2.93
C LYS A 324 -29.31 19.00 1.75
N VAL A 325 -29.31 20.31 1.96
CA VAL A 325 -28.96 21.31 0.92
C VAL A 325 -27.50 21.15 0.50
N ALA A 326 -26.59 21.04 1.47
CA ALA A 326 -25.17 20.81 1.18
C ALA A 326 -24.92 19.51 0.38
N ARG A 327 -25.65 18.44 0.71
CA ARG A 327 -25.59 17.17 -0.06
C ARG A 327 -26.11 17.34 -1.47
N GLN A 328 -27.18 18.09 -1.66
CA GLN A 328 -27.73 18.33 -2.99
C GLN A 328 -26.71 19.07 -3.87
N GLU A 329 -26.07 20.11 -3.35
CA GLU A 329 -25.04 20.85 -4.08
C GLU A 329 -23.82 19.98 -4.44
N VAL A 330 -23.36 19.16 -3.49
CA VAL A 330 -22.30 18.18 -3.75
C VAL A 330 -22.71 17.21 -4.84
N LEU A 331 -23.94 16.69 -4.79
CA LEU A 331 -24.47 15.80 -5.83
C LEU A 331 -24.54 16.50 -7.18
N GLU A 332 -24.98 17.75 -7.26
CA GLU A 332 -24.98 18.52 -8.51
C GLU A 332 -23.58 18.78 -9.04
N LYS A 333 -22.59 19.02 -8.18
CA LYS A 333 -21.18 19.12 -8.60
C LYS A 333 -20.65 17.79 -9.12
N ILE A 334 -20.97 16.67 -8.46
CA ILE A 334 -20.62 15.32 -8.93
C ILE A 334 -21.25 15.07 -10.30
N LYS A 335 -22.56 15.37 -10.47
CA LYS A 335 -23.24 15.28 -11.76
C LYS A 335 -22.54 16.14 -12.80
N LEU A 336 -22.22 17.40 -12.48
CA LEU A 336 -21.55 18.31 -13.41
C LEU A 336 -20.17 17.79 -13.84
N ASN A 337 -19.39 17.25 -12.92
CA ASN A 337 -18.09 16.67 -13.23
C ASN A 337 -18.26 15.40 -14.07
N ALA A 338 -19.19 14.51 -13.73
CA ALA A 338 -19.50 13.33 -14.55
C ALA A 338 -19.93 13.73 -15.98
N LYS A 339 -20.71 14.80 -16.14
CA LYS A 339 -21.07 15.32 -17.47
C LYS A 339 -19.87 15.75 -18.32
N LYS A 340 -18.75 16.12 -17.68
CA LYS A 340 -17.51 16.57 -18.33
C LYS A 340 -16.50 15.44 -18.53
N SER A 341 -16.51 14.42 -17.66
CA SER A 341 -15.53 13.34 -17.67
C SER A 341 -15.77 12.29 -18.75
N PHE A 342 -16.99 12.21 -19.29
CA PHE A 342 -17.38 11.22 -20.30
C PHE A 342 -17.76 11.92 -21.61
N GLN A 343 -17.41 11.36 -22.77
CA GLN A 343 -17.95 11.73 -24.06
C GLN A 343 -19.48 11.57 -24.03
N ASN A 344 -20.25 12.54 -24.53
CA ASN A 344 -21.72 12.54 -24.34
C ASN A 344 -22.17 12.38 -22.87
N GLY A 345 -21.33 12.74 -21.90
CA GLY A 345 -21.56 12.52 -20.47
C GLY A 345 -22.82 13.19 -19.92
N ARG A 346 -23.35 14.21 -20.60
CA ARG A 346 -24.67 14.80 -20.29
C ARG A 346 -25.80 13.77 -20.32
N LYS A 347 -25.87 12.97 -21.39
CA LYS A 347 -26.88 11.93 -21.56
C LYS A 347 -26.65 10.81 -20.54
N PHE A 348 -25.41 10.35 -20.39
CA PHE A 348 -25.07 9.28 -19.45
C PHE A 348 -25.42 9.64 -17.99
N ALA A 349 -25.06 10.85 -17.55
CA ALA A 349 -25.38 11.32 -16.20
C ALA A 349 -26.89 11.51 -15.97
N GLN A 350 -27.67 11.85 -17.02
CA GLN A 350 -29.12 11.91 -16.95
C GLN A 350 -29.73 10.50 -16.82
N GLU A 351 -29.27 9.53 -17.60
CA GLU A 351 -29.75 8.14 -17.53
C GLU A 351 -29.45 7.48 -16.17
N LEU A 352 -28.32 7.84 -15.54
CA LEU A 352 -27.96 7.42 -14.18
C LEU A 352 -28.69 8.18 -13.06
N SER A 353 -29.52 9.18 -13.38
CA SER A 353 -30.18 9.98 -12.35
C SER A 353 -31.35 9.25 -11.70
N VAL A 354 -31.58 9.54 -10.41
CA VAL A 354 -32.64 8.92 -9.62
C VAL A 354 -34.00 9.05 -10.30
N GLU A 355 -34.32 10.19 -10.92
CA GLU A 355 -35.59 10.43 -11.62
C GLU A 355 -35.85 9.44 -12.77
N ASN A 356 -34.80 8.99 -13.46
CA ASN A 356 -34.91 8.02 -14.56
C ASN A 356 -34.90 6.55 -14.08
N ILE A 357 -34.51 6.32 -12.83
CA ILE A 357 -34.38 4.99 -12.22
C ILE A 357 -35.55 4.68 -11.28
N TYR A 358 -36.02 5.67 -10.52
CA TYR A 358 -37.15 5.56 -9.61
C TYR A 358 -38.47 5.66 -10.39
N GLY A 359 -39.33 4.64 -10.30
CA GLY A 359 -40.65 4.63 -10.93
C GLY A 359 -40.81 3.60 -12.06
N LYS A 360 -39.71 3.00 -12.52
CA LYS A 360 -39.77 1.78 -13.33
C LYS A 360 -39.99 0.61 -12.39
N GLY A 361 -41.25 0.17 -12.26
CA GLY A 361 -41.63 -0.94 -11.39
C GLY A 361 -40.73 -2.15 -11.60
N ASP A 362 -40.14 -2.62 -10.49
CA ASP A 362 -39.31 -3.81 -10.31
C ASP A 362 -38.24 -4.18 -11.37
N LYS A 363 -37.02 -4.33 -10.83
CA LYS A 363 -35.93 -5.24 -11.23
C LYS A 363 -34.97 -4.76 -12.33
N ILE A 364 -33.89 -4.11 -11.87
CA ILE A 364 -32.58 -3.95 -12.53
C ILE A 364 -32.63 -3.23 -13.89
N THR A 365 -32.28 -1.94 -13.89
CA THR A 365 -32.15 -1.15 -15.13
C THR A 365 -30.71 -1.17 -15.64
N PRO A 366 -30.43 -1.67 -16.86
CA PRO A 366 -29.13 -1.50 -17.50
C PRO A 366 -29.04 -0.11 -18.15
N VAL A 367 -27.98 0.62 -17.84
CA VAL A 367 -27.59 1.86 -18.53
C VAL A 367 -26.34 1.56 -19.34
N VAL A 368 -26.41 1.78 -20.65
CA VAL A 368 -25.30 1.50 -21.58
C VAL A 368 -24.74 2.81 -22.11
N HIS A 369 -23.42 2.96 -21.98
CA HIS A 369 -22.70 4.12 -22.45
C HIS A 369 -21.48 3.71 -23.26
N GLN A 370 -21.19 4.44 -24.33
CA GLN A 370 -20.07 4.15 -25.21
C GLN A 370 -19.22 5.40 -25.39
N GLU A 371 -17.91 5.18 -25.37
CA GLU A 371 -16.90 6.20 -25.59
C GLU A 371 -15.79 5.63 -26.45
N LYS A 372 -15.15 6.50 -27.24
CA LYS A 372 -13.95 6.17 -27.99
C LYS A 372 -12.82 7.09 -27.55
N ILE A 373 -11.85 6.55 -26.81
CA ILE A 373 -10.66 7.30 -26.43
C ILE A 373 -9.60 7.10 -27.52
N ASP A 374 -9.04 8.19 -28.03
CA ASP A 374 -7.98 8.17 -29.05
C ASP A 374 -6.79 9.05 -28.61
N GLY A 375 -5.85 9.30 -29.52
CA GLY A 375 -4.64 10.09 -29.23
C GLY A 375 -3.54 9.32 -28.51
N PHE A 376 -3.67 8.00 -28.37
CA PHE A 376 -2.60 7.18 -27.80
C PHE A 376 -1.43 7.02 -28.78
N PHE A 377 -0.20 7.12 -28.27
CA PHE A 377 0.96 6.71 -29.04
C PHE A 377 1.05 5.17 -29.03
N ASN A 378 0.95 4.57 -30.22
CA ASN A 378 1.00 3.11 -30.36
C ASN A 378 2.45 2.59 -30.19
N SER A 379 2.64 1.48 -29.48
CA SER A 379 3.96 0.83 -29.34
C SER A 379 4.66 0.48 -30.66
N VAL A 380 3.92 0.27 -31.75
CA VAL A 380 4.45 0.03 -33.11
C VAL A 380 4.41 1.27 -34.01
N GLY A 381 3.96 2.41 -33.49
CA GLY A 381 4.02 3.71 -34.18
C GLY A 381 5.46 4.20 -34.32
N ILE A 382 5.75 4.87 -35.43
CA ILE A 382 7.07 5.46 -35.72
C ILE A 382 7.24 6.73 -34.88
N ILE A 383 8.36 6.83 -34.15
CA ILE A 383 8.65 8.04 -33.36
C ILE A 383 8.98 9.24 -34.26
N PRO A 384 8.64 10.47 -33.85
CA PRO A 384 9.06 11.67 -34.59
C PRO A 384 10.58 11.77 -34.71
N ASP A 385 11.08 12.26 -35.84
CA ASP A 385 12.53 12.40 -36.08
C ASP A 385 13.21 13.36 -35.09
N GLU A 386 12.49 14.38 -34.61
CA GLU A 386 12.97 15.29 -33.56
C GLU A 386 13.24 14.53 -32.24
N LEU A 387 12.29 13.68 -31.83
CA LEU A 387 12.44 12.83 -30.65
C LEU A 387 13.54 11.79 -30.84
N ALA A 388 13.67 11.23 -32.05
CA ALA A 388 14.75 10.29 -32.37
C ALA A 388 16.12 10.95 -32.18
N LYS A 389 16.27 12.20 -32.66
CA LYS A 389 17.50 12.99 -32.50
C LYS A 389 17.76 13.36 -31.04
N GLU A 390 16.74 13.75 -30.29
CA GLU A 390 16.86 14.09 -28.86
C GLU A 390 17.31 12.89 -28.03
N MET A 391 16.74 11.70 -28.30
CA MET A 391 17.06 10.46 -27.60
C MET A 391 18.30 9.75 -28.17
N ASP A 392 18.97 10.32 -29.17
CA ASP A 392 20.11 9.74 -29.90
C ASP A 392 19.79 8.35 -30.50
N VAL A 393 18.55 8.05 -30.88
CA VAL A 393 18.19 6.75 -31.48
C VAL A 393 18.10 6.83 -33.01
N THR A 394 18.16 5.67 -33.67
CA THR A 394 18.02 5.61 -35.13
C THR A 394 16.68 6.24 -35.57
N PRO A 395 16.67 7.18 -36.54
CA PRO A 395 15.43 7.77 -37.07
C PRO A 395 14.49 6.72 -37.68
N LYS A 396 13.20 7.05 -37.74
CA LYS A 396 12.13 6.18 -38.28
C LYS A 396 11.93 4.82 -37.59
N LEU A 397 12.48 4.63 -36.39
CA LEU A 397 12.18 3.45 -35.58
C LEU A 397 10.76 3.51 -35.01
N THR A 398 10.17 2.34 -34.81
CA THR A 398 8.97 2.24 -33.97
C THR A 398 9.32 2.54 -32.51
N LEU A 399 8.37 3.02 -31.71
CA LEU A 399 8.61 3.29 -30.30
C LEU A 399 9.19 2.08 -29.55
N ARG A 400 8.68 0.88 -29.82
CA ARG A 400 9.21 -0.38 -29.29
C ARG A 400 10.68 -0.59 -29.65
N ASN A 401 11.08 -0.31 -30.89
CA ASN A 401 12.45 -0.51 -31.35
C ASN A 401 13.39 0.58 -30.83
N ALA A 402 12.94 1.85 -30.80
CA ALA A 402 13.68 2.94 -30.17
C ALA A 402 13.93 2.68 -28.68
N HIS A 403 12.90 2.24 -27.96
CA HIS A 403 13.02 1.81 -26.57
C HIS A 403 14.00 0.63 -26.40
N ALA A 404 13.97 -0.37 -27.29
CA ALA A 404 14.94 -1.47 -27.26
C ALA A 404 16.38 -1.01 -27.55
N GLU A 405 16.57 -0.02 -28.41
CA GLU A 405 17.88 0.59 -28.69
C GLU A 405 18.42 1.31 -27.44
N LEU A 406 17.59 2.10 -26.75
CA LEU A 406 17.96 2.76 -25.49
C LEU A 406 18.33 1.76 -24.39
N ILE A 407 17.56 0.67 -24.25
CA ILE A 407 17.91 -0.42 -23.33
C ILE A 407 19.28 -0.99 -23.70
N THR A 408 19.54 -1.24 -24.98
CA THR A 408 20.82 -1.77 -25.46
C THR A 408 21.97 -0.84 -25.12
N LYS A 409 21.80 0.49 -25.29
CA LYS A 409 22.79 1.49 -24.89
C LYS A 409 23.04 1.49 -23.38
N ALA A 410 21.98 1.42 -22.56
CA ALA A 410 22.09 1.34 -21.11
C ALA A 410 22.83 0.07 -20.64
N LEU A 411 22.58 -1.08 -21.27
CA LEU A 411 23.24 -2.35 -20.94
C LEU A 411 24.75 -2.36 -21.29
N LYS A 412 25.18 -1.55 -22.26
CA LYS A 412 26.60 -1.34 -22.62
C LYS A 412 27.30 -0.26 -21.80
N SER A 413 26.54 0.63 -21.16
CA SER A 413 27.08 1.75 -20.38
C SER A 413 27.72 1.31 -19.06
N ASP A 414 28.26 2.27 -18.31
CA ASP A 414 28.76 2.09 -16.94
C ASP A 414 27.65 2.07 -15.87
N LYS A 415 26.39 2.34 -16.24
CA LYS A 415 25.26 2.45 -15.30
C LYS A 415 24.93 1.10 -14.68
N THR A 416 25.05 0.96 -13.36
CA THR A 416 24.74 -0.30 -12.67
C THR A 416 23.24 -0.55 -12.57
N TYR A 417 22.46 0.50 -12.25
CA TYR A 417 21.01 0.39 -12.11
C TYR A 417 20.30 0.85 -13.37
N VAL A 418 19.40 0.01 -13.90
CA VAL A 418 18.60 0.30 -15.09
C VAL A 418 17.13 0.14 -14.74
N PHE A 419 16.41 1.25 -14.68
CA PHE A 419 14.97 1.28 -14.41
C PHE A 419 14.21 1.34 -15.73
N LEU A 420 13.30 0.39 -15.95
CA LEU A 420 12.56 0.25 -17.21
C LEU A 420 11.07 0.37 -16.94
N THR A 421 10.46 1.44 -17.42
CA THR A 421 9.01 1.67 -17.28
C THR A 421 8.32 1.66 -18.63
N GLY A 422 7.10 1.14 -18.63
CA GLY A 422 6.26 1.12 -19.81
C GLY A 422 5.23 0.01 -19.74
N ASN A 423 4.21 0.14 -20.57
CA ASN A 423 3.10 -0.79 -20.67
C ASN A 423 3.57 -2.24 -21.00
N PRO A 424 2.81 -3.26 -20.57
CA PRO A 424 3.02 -4.63 -21.01
C PRO A 424 3.10 -4.71 -22.55
N GLY A 425 4.07 -5.45 -23.07
CA GLY A 425 4.27 -5.61 -24.52
C GLY A 425 5.21 -4.60 -25.18
N ILE A 426 5.72 -3.58 -24.47
CA ILE A 426 6.70 -2.60 -25.01
C ILE A 426 8.09 -3.19 -25.30
N GLY A 427 8.31 -4.47 -24.98
CA GLY A 427 9.52 -5.21 -25.38
C GLY A 427 10.68 -5.24 -24.38
N LYS A 428 10.52 -4.77 -23.13
CA LYS A 428 11.56 -4.76 -22.06
C LYS A 428 12.39 -6.05 -21.99
N THR A 429 11.73 -7.17 -21.68
CA THR A 429 12.37 -8.50 -21.55
C THR A 429 12.97 -8.99 -22.87
N THR A 430 12.37 -8.60 -24.00
CA THR A 430 12.83 -9.02 -25.33
C THR A 430 14.12 -8.30 -25.71
N ALA A 431 14.23 -7.01 -25.40
CA ALA A 431 15.45 -6.22 -25.63
C ALA A 431 16.65 -6.80 -24.85
N ILE A 432 16.45 -7.13 -23.57
CA ILE A 432 17.47 -7.74 -22.71
C ILE A 432 17.88 -9.12 -23.25
N ALA A 433 16.91 -9.97 -23.60
CA ALA A 433 17.20 -11.28 -24.16
C ALA A 433 17.97 -11.20 -25.48
N ASN A 434 17.59 -10.27 -26.38
CA ASN A 434 18.29 -10.06 -27.64
C ASN A 434 19.71 -9.53 -27.44
N PHE A 435 19.93 -8.63 -26.48
CA PHE A 435 21.27 -8.18 -26.10
C PHE A 435 22.14 -9.35 -25.64
N LEU A 436 21.63 -10.20 -24.75
CA LEU A 436 22.39 -11.35 -24.25
C LEU A 436 22.67 -12.37 -25.35
N LYS A 437 21.72 -12.60 -26.27
CA LYS A 437 21.93 -13.46 -27.44
C LYS A 437 23.06 -12.97 -28.35
N SER A 438 23.18 -11.66 -28.56
CA SER A 438 24.27 -11.10 -29.37
C SER A 438 25.63 -11.06 -28.65
N HIS A 439 25.66 -11.38 -27.34
CA HIS A 439 26.88 -11.44 -26.52
C HIS A 439 27.08 -12.82 -25.88
N ILE A 440 26.57 -13.89 -26.52
CA ILE A 440 26.72 -15.27 -26.03
C ILE A 440 28.18 -15.67 -25.87
N ASP A 441 29.07 -15.20 -26.77
CA ASP A 441 30.49 -15.58 -26.77
C ASP A 441 31.24 -15.10 -25.53
N GLY A 442 30.82 -13.97 -24.95
CA GLY A 442 31.38 -13.45 -23.68
C GLY A 442 30.78 -14.10 -22.43
N GLY A 443 29.75 -14.94 -22.59
CA GLY A 443 28.99 -15.53 -21.48
C GLY A 443 28.19 -14.54 -20.64
N PHE A 444 27.19 -15.08 -19.93
CA PHE A 444 26.33 -14.28 -19.07
C PHE A 444 25.64 -15.09 -17.97
N LEU A 445 25.25 -14.40 -16.90
CA LEU A 445 24.29 -14.86 -15.90
C LEU A 445 23.11 -13.90 -15.89
N LEU A 446 21.94 -14.36 -16.35
CA LEU A 446 20.67 -13.64 -16.18
C LEU A 446 19.89 -14.28 -15.05
N PHE A 447 19.74 -13.55 -13.93
CA PHE A 447 18.89 -13.94 -12.81
C PHE A 447 17.60 -13.11 -12.83
N TYR A 448 16.49 -13.74 -13.20
CA TYR A 448 15.20 -13.09 -13.36
C TYR A 448 14.21 -13.46 -12.25
N VAL A 449 13.57 -12.43 -11.69
CA VAL A 449 12.63 -12.55 -10.58
C VAL A 449 11.33 -11.87 -10.97
N SER A 450 10.22 -12.58 -10.86
CA SER A 450 8.89 -12.03 -11.14
C SER A 450 7.85 -12.61 -10.19
N PRO A 451 6.81 -11.86 -9.77
CA PRO A 451 5.65 -12.45 -9.11
C PRO A 451 4.86 -13.37 -10.06
N ARG A 452 4.98 -13.19 -11.38
CA ARG A 452 4.22 -13.92 -12.39
C ARG A 452 4.95 -15.19 -12.82
N THR A 453 4.47 -16.34 -12.36
CA THR A 453 5.06 -17.66 -12.68
C THR A 453 5.08 -17.96 -14.17
N GLN A 454 4.08 -17.49 -14.94
CA GLN A 454 4.05 -17.69 -16.39
C GLN A 454 5.17 -16.93 -17.11
N VAL A 455 5.45 -15.70 -16.69
CA VAL A 455 6.50 -14.86 -17.31
C VAL A 455 7.89 -15.48 -17.12
N ASN A 456 8.12 -16.18 -16.00
CA ASN A 456 9.36 -16.94 -15.75
C ASN A 456 9.59 -18.04 -16.79
N VAL A 457 8.53 -18.70 -17.26
CA VAL A 457 8.60 -19.72 -18.32
C VAL A 457 8.79 -19.04 -19.68
N ASP A 458 8.07 -17.95 -19.92
CA ASP A 458 8.14 -17.20 -21.17
C ASP A 458 9.53 -16.60 -21.41
N LEU A 459 10.25 -16.19 -20.35
CA LEU A 459 11.62 -15.70 -20.49
C LEU A 459 12.56 -16.77 -21.04
N ILE A 460 12.52 -18.01 -20.52
CA ILE A 460 13.34 -19.11 -21.05
C ILE A 460 12.94 -19.38 -22.51
N ASN A 461 11.64 -19.32 -22.83
CA ASN A 461 11.17 -19.50 -24.20
C ASN A 461 11.69 -18.40 -25.16
N LYS A 462 11.97 -17.19 -24.68
CA LYS A 462 12.62 -16.16 -25.52
C LYS A 462 14.01 -16.56 -25.98
N PHE A 463 14.68 -17.51 -25.33
CA PHE A 463 15.98 -18.04 -25.76
C PHE A 463 15.87 -19.26 -26.67
N LYS A 464 14.66 -19.65 -27.10
CA LYS A 464 14.46 -20.71 -28.10
C LYS A 464 14.72 -20.24 -29.53
N SER A 465 14.99 -21.19 -30.42
CA SER A 465 14.97 -20.98 -31.87
C SER A 465 13.56 -20.63 -32.34
N LYS A 466 13.46 -19.99 -33.50
CA LYS A 466 12.17 -19.72 -34.15
C LYS A 466 11.63 -20.94 -34.92
N THR A 467 12.48 -21.91 -35.22
CA THR A 467 12.19 -23.05 -36.10
C THR A 467 11.93 -24.36 -35.37
N ASP A 468 12.39 -24.48 -34.13
CA ASP A 468 12.28 -25.69 -33.31
C ASP A 468 12.12 -25.33 -31.81
N ASP A 469 11.84 -26.33 -30.98
CA ASP A 469 11.70 -26.15 -29.52
C ASP A 469 13.05 -26.08 -28.78
N SER A 470 14.18 -26.07 -29.51
CA SER A 470 15.53 -26.04 -28.94
C SER A 470 15.98 -24.61 -28.59
N LEU A 471 17.01 -24.50 -27.76
CA LEU A 471 17.63 -23.21 -27.45
C LEU A 471 18.39 -22.67 -28.66
N CYS A 472 18.40 -21.35 -28.83
CA CYS A 472 19.10 -20.68 -29.93
C CYS A 472 20.64 -20.84 -29.92
N SER A 473 21.20 -21.38 -28.83
CA SER A 473 22.62 -21.74 -28.75
C SER A 473 22.81 -22.90 -27.77
N ASN A 474 23.76 -23.78 -28.09
CA ASN A 474 24.17 -24.90 -27.25
C ASN A 474 24.82 -24.46 -25.94
N ASN A 475 25.33 -23.22 -25.88
CA ASN A 475 25.97 -22.67 -24.69
C ASN A 475 24.96 -22.25 -23.63
N ILE A 476 23.66 -22.12 -23.95
CA ILE A 476 22.64 -21.62 -23.02
C ILE A 476 22.20 -22.74 -22.08
N PHE A 477 22.11 -22.40 -20.80
CA PHE A 477 21.59 -23.28 -19.76
C PHE A 477 20.47 -22.58 -18.98
N GLY A 478 19.22 -22.99 -19.23
CA GLY A 478 18.05 -22.48 -18.53
C GLY A 478 17.85 -23.21 -17.21
N LEU A 479 17.60 -22.47 -16.13
CA LEU A 479 17.37 -22.99 -14.77
C LEU A 479 16.09 -22.41 -14.18
N THR A 480 15.27 -23.25 -13.56
CA THR A 480 14.11 -22.82 -12.79
C THR A 480 13.85 -23.79 -11.63
N THR A 481 13.14 -23.35 -10.60
CA THR A 481 12.73 -24.24 -9.50
C THR A 481 11.47 -23.73 -8.81
N ASN A 482 10.77 -24.64 -8.14
CA ASN A 482 9.60 -24.33 -7.35
C ASN A 482 9.47 -25.31 -6.17
N SER A 483 8.61 -24.99 -5.21
CA SER A 483 8.45 -25.80 -4.01
C SER A 483 7.90 -27.21 -4.27
N ILE A 484 7.19 -27.42 -5.39
CA ILE A 484 6.62 -28.74 -5.74
C ILE A 484 7.76 -29.65 -6.21
N LEU A 485 8.58 -29.18 -7.16
CA LEU A 485 9.73 -29.89 -7.68
C LEU A 485 10.69 -30.33 -6.56
N ILE A 486 10.97 -29.45 -5.60
CA ILE A 486 11.83 -29.76 -4.46
C ILE A 486 11.21 -30.86 -3.58
N LYS A 487 9.90 -30.80 -3.31
CA LYS A 487 9.20 -31.79 -2.49
C LYS A 487 9.15 -33.16 -3.16
N GLU A 488 8.88 -33.20 -4.47
CA GLU A 488 8.89 -34.45 -5.26
C GLU A 488 10.26 -35.12 -5.28
N ASN A 489 11.33 -34.35 -5.04
CA ASN A 489 12.71 -34.83 -4.96
C ASN A 489 13.24 -34.92 -3.52
N ASN A 490 12.38 -35.40 -2.60
CA ASN A 490 12.71 -35.67 -1.19
C ASN A 490 13.16 -34.42 -0.39
N GLY A 491 12.72 -33.23 -0.80
CA GLY A 491 13.07 -31.98 -0.13
C GLY A 491 14.52 -31.54 -0.32
N LYS A 492 15.32 -32.21 -1.17
CA LYS A 492 16.71 -31.84 -1.45
C LYS A 492 16.80 -30.66 -2.43
N PRO A 493 17.90 -29.88 -2.44
CA PRO A 493 18.11 -28.83 -3.43
C PRO A 493 17.94 -29.37 -4.85
N THR A 494 16.94 -28.86 -5.57
CA THR A 494 16.56 -29.39 -6.89
C THR A 494 16.24 -28.25 -7.84
N VAL A 495 16.76 -28.33 -9.07
CA VAL A 495 16.47 -27.40 -10.16
C VAL A 495 16.01 -28.15 -11.41
N SER A 496 15.06 -27.57 -12.12
CA SER A 496 14.70 -27.98 -13.47
C SER A 496 15.58 -27.23 -14.45
N TYR A 497 16.15 -27.93 -15.43
CA TYR A 497 17.05 -27.34 -16.40
C TYR A 497 16.62 -27.61 -17.85
N HIS A 498 17.07 -26.73 -18.74
CA HIS A 498 16.89 -26.86 -20.19
C HIS A 498 18.21 -26.58 -20.91
N SER A 499 18.65 -27.52 -21.75
CA SER A 499 19.89 -27.47 -22.53
C SER A 499 19.73 -28.26 -23.83
N ASN A 500 20.45 -27.88 -24.88
CA ASN A 500 20.51 -28.66 -26.12
C ASN A 500 21.48 -29.86 -26.01
N LEU A 501 22.53 -29.72 -25.20
CA LEU A 501 23.63 -30.69 -25.13
C LEU A 501 23.33 -31.89 -24.24
N ARG A 502 22.39 -31.73 -23.29
CA ARG A 502 22.15 -32.72 -22.25
C ARG A 502 20.65 -32.88 -21.94
N GLN A 503 20.19 -34.13 -21.82
CA GLN A 503 18.78 -34.47 -21.61
C GLN A 503 18.53 -35.44 -20.45
N ASP A 504 19.57 -35.90 -19.74
CA ASP A 504 19.49 -36.82 -18.59
C ASP A 504 19.38 -36.09 -17.25
N ASN A 505 18.86 -36.75 -16.22
CA ASN A 505 18.91 -36.23 -14.86
C ASN A 505 20.29 -36.48 -14.24
N PHE A 506 20.82 -35.49 -13.53
CA PHE A 506 22.14 -35.63 -12.91
C PHE A 506 22.24 -34.90 -11.59
N ILE A 507 23.26 -35.24 -10.81
CA ILE A 507 23.55 -34.62 -9.52
C ILE A 507 24.95 -34.00 -9.62
N LYS A 508 25.06 -32.73 -9.26
CA LYS A 508 26.35 -32.04 -9.15
C LYS A 508 26.40 -31.28 -7.83
N ASN A 509 27.52 -31.45 -7.12
CA ASN A 509 27.66 -31.10 -5.71
C ASN A 509 26.52 -31.73 -4.88
N THR A 510 25.56 -30.93 -4.44
CA THR A 510 24.40 -31.34 -3.63
C THR A 510 23.07 -31.06 -4.31
N VAL A 511 23.09 -30.65 -5.58
CA VAL A 511 21.91 -30.21 -6.33
C VAL A 511 21.51 -31.25 -7.36
N ASN A 512 20.23 -31.60 -7.36
CA ASN A 512 19.61 -32.45 -8.38
C ASN A 512 19.20 -31.57 -9.58
N PHE A 513 19.70 -31.90 -10.76
CA PHE A 513 19.34 -31.29 -12.03
C PHE A 513 18.38 -32.21 -12.78
N ILE A 514 17.14 -31.76 -12.96
CA ILE A 514 16.07 -32.50 -13.63
C ILE A 514 15.78 -31.89 -15.00
N HIS A 515 15.82 -32.68 -16.06
CA HIS A 515 15.55 -32.17 -17.40
C HIS A 515 14.09 -31.72 -17.54
N LYS A 516 13.84 -30.54 -18.16
CA LYS A 516 12.50 -29.93 -18.31
C LYS A 516 11.45 -30.88 -18.89
N GLY A 517 11.84 -31.73 -19.86
CA GLY A 517 10.95 -32.71 -20.49
C GLY A 517 10.50 -33.86 -19.58
N LEU A 518 11.22 -34.11 -18.49
CA LEU A 518 10.95 -35.18 -17.52
C LEU A 518 10.21 -34.68 -16.27
N VAL A 519 9.99 -33.37 -16.16
CA VAL A 519 9.16 -32.79 -15.10
C VAL A 519 7.70 -33.15 -15.41
N SER A 520 7.06 -33.88 -14.50
CA SER A 520 5.69 -34.38 -14.71
C SER A 520 4.71 -33.20 -14.93
N LYS A 521 4.09 -33.13 -16.12
CA LYS A 521 3.10 -32.09 -16.48
C LYS A 521 1.79 -32.19 -15.67
N HIS A 522 1.56 -33.33 -15.03
CA HIS A 522 0.45 -33.54 -14.10
C HIS A 522 1.03 -33.97 -12.75
N PRO A 523 0.70 -33.30 -11.64
CA PRO A 523 1.04 -33.83 -10.33
C PRO A 523 0.34 -35.18 -10.18
N GLN A 524 1.11 -36.27 -10.23
CA GLN A 524 0.55 -37.56 -9.85
C GLN A 524 0.12 -37.42 -8.38
N LYS A 525 -1.16 -37.67 -8.11
CA LYS A 525 -1.76 -37.70 -6.76
C LYS A 525 -1.20 -38.84 -5.87
N THR A 526 0.02 -39.34 -6.13
CA THR A 526 0.58 -40.57 -5.55
C THR A 526 1.71 -40.33 -4.56
N ALA A 527 2.07 -39.10 -4.24
CA ALA A 527 2.84 -38.85 -3.02
C ALA A 527 1.89 -38.95 -1.81
N ARG A 528 1.87 -40.09 -1.13
CA ARG A 528 1.24 -40.25 0.20
C ARG A 528 1.63 -39.04 1.04
N ARG A 529 0.68 -38.13 1.32
CA ARG A 529 0.85 -37.06 2.30
C ARG A 529 1.20 -37.74 3.64
N LYS A 530 2.48 -37.80 4.00
CA LYS A 530 2.84 -38.05 5.40
C LYS A 530 2.14 -36.96 6.21
N SER A 531 1.38 -37.39 7.22
CA SER A 531 0.69 -36.47 8.12
C SER A 531 1.72 -35.52 8.72
N ARG A 532 1.63 -34.24 8.35
CA ARG A 532 2.43 -33.12 8.84
C ARG A 532 2.32 -32.95 10.37
N PHE A 533 1.25 -33.51 10.91
CA PHE A 533 0.85 -33.39 12.29
C PHE A 533 1.07 -34.73 12.98
N TYR A 534 1.96 -34.73 13.97
CA TYR A 534 2.05 -35.81 14.94
C TYR A 534 1.33 -35.36 16.21
N ARG A 535 0.39 -36.17 16.66
CA ARG A 535 -0.36 -35.93 17.89
C ARG A 535 0.49 -36.43 19.05
N GLU A 536 1.11 -35.51 19.79
CA GLU A 536 1.98 -35.81 20.92
C GLU A 536 1.12 -36.21 22.14
N THR A 537 -0.06 -35.59 22.31
CA THR A 537 -1.08 -35.95 23.31
C THR A 537 -2.50 -35.67 22.78
N GLN A 538 -3.56 -36.00 23.53
CA GLN A 538 -4.94 -35.70 23.11
C GLN A 538 -5.17 -34.20 22.82
N ASP A 539 -4.46 -33.29 23.50
CA ASP A 539 -4.65 -31.84 23.36
C ASP A 539 -3.51 -31.12 22.62
N ASN A 540 -2.43 -31.82 22.24
CA ASN A 540 -1.28 -31.22 21.55
C ASN A 540 -0.98 -31.90 20.21
N ILE A 541 -1.02 -31.09 19.16
CA ILE A 541 -0.61 -31.45 17.81
C ILE A 541 0.69 -30.69 17.49
N LYS A 542 1.75 -31.43 17.16
CA LYS A 542 3.05 -30.87 16.80
C LYS A 542 3.29 -31.02 15.30
N ASP A 543 3.65 -29.92 14.64
CA ASP A 543 4.16 -29.95 13.25
C ASP A 543 5.62 -30.41 13.30
N VAL A 544 5.91 -31.58 12.75
CA VAL A 544 7.25 -32.20 12.84
C VAL A 544 8.25 -31.48 11.93
N GLY A 545 7.78 -30.72 10.93
CA GLY A 545 8.62 -29.97 10.00
C GLY A 545 9.52 -30.87 9.15
N GLU A 546 9.24 -31.02 7.85
CA GLU A 546 10.26 -31.54 6.93
C GLU A 546 11.31 -30.46 6.68
N LYS A 547 12.60 -30.79 6.94
CA LYS A 547 13.74 -29.98 6.50
C LYS A 547 13.84 -30.06 4.96
N SER A 548 13.05 -29.25 4.28
CA SER A 548 13.08 -29.09 2.82
C SER A 548 13.92 -27.87 2.45
N ALA A 549 14.74 -28.00 1.41
CA ALA A 549 15.50 -26.91 0.83
C ALA A 549 14.58 -25.78 0.34
N GLY A 550 15.06 -24.54 0.42
CA GLY A 550 14.35 -23.38 -0.11
C GLY A 550 14.44 -23.28 -1.64
N VAL A 551 13.51 -22.55 -2.25
CA VAL A 551 13.53 -22.23 -3.69
C VAL A 551 14.76 -21.40 -4.05
N LEU A 552 15.01 -20.29 -3.34
CA LEU A 552 16.23 -19.48 -3.54
C LEU A 552 17.51 -20.27 -3.22
N ASP A 553 17.49 -21.10 -2.18
CA ASP A 553 18.63 -21.93 -1.83
C ASP A 553 19.00 -22.91 -2.95
N SER A 554 17.99 -23.54 -3.55
CA SER A 554 18.17 -24.51 -4.63
C SER A 554 18.67 -23.86 -5.91
N ILE A 555 18.10 -22.71 -6.31
CA ILE A 555 18.53 -22.02 -7.53
C ILE A 555 19.95 -21.46 -7.39
N CYS A 556 20.30 -20.85 -6.26
CA CYS A 556 21.63 -20.26 -6.05
C CYS A 556 22.72 -21.33 -6.03
N GLN A 557 22.46 -22.49 -5.39
CA GLN A 557 23.37 -23.63 -5.46
C GLN A 557 23.45 -24.23 -6.88
N GLY A 558 22.33 -24.26 -7.61
CA GLY A 558 22.32 -24.72 -9.01
C GLY A 558 23.18 -23.83 -9.91
N ILE A 559 23.09 -22.51 -9.76
CA ILE A 559 23.93 -21.54 -10.47
C ILE A 559 25.40 -21.74 -10.10
N SER A 560 25.73 -21.80 -8.80
CA SER A 560 27.10 -22.04 -8.32
C SER A 560 27.69 -23.33 -8.89
N ALA A 561 26.94 -24.43 -8.85
CA ALA A 561 27.37 -25.70 -9.44
C ALA A 561 27.58 -25.58 -10.96
N THR A 562 26.78 -24.78 -11.65
CA THR A 562 26.92 -24.57 -13.11
C THR A 562 28.19 -23.78 -13.44
N ILE A 563 28.48 -22.72 -12.68
CA ILE A 563 29.67 -21.87 -12.85
C ILE A 563 30.95 -22.64 -12.51
N ASN A 564 31.00 -23.29 -11.34
CA ASN A 564 32.23 -23.87 -10.79
C ASN A 564 32.59 -25.21 -11.45
N GLN A 565 31.61 -25.91 -12.02
CA GLN A 565 31.83 -27.15 -12.77
C GLN A 565 31.91 -26.93 -14.27
N ASN A 566 31.91 -25.68 -14.74
CA ASN A 566 31.96 -25.31 -16.15
C ASN A 566 30.90 -26.02 -17.00
N ILE A 567 29.68 -26.18 -16.47
CA ILE A 567 28.57 -26.81 -17.21
C ILE A 567 28.11 -25.89 -18.36
N SER A 568 28.10 -24.58 -18.12
CA SER A 568 27.75 -23.57 -19.12
C SER A 568 28.24 -22.19 -18.66
N ASN A 569 28.59 -21.35 -19.64
CA ASN A 569 28.97 -19.95 -19.44
C ASN A 569 27.80 -18.96 -19.69
N SER A 570 26.64 -19.44 -20.14
CA SER A 570 25.47 -18.62 -20.50
C SER A 570 24.22 -19.13 -19.79
N ILE A 571 23.98 -18.62 -18.58
CA ILE A 571 22.98 -19.11 -17.64
C ILE A 571 21.76 -18.19 -17.64
N VAL A 572 20.57 -18.76 -17.76
CA VAL A 572 19.28 -18.06 -17.58
C VAL A 572 18.54 -18.69 -16.41
N ALA A 573 18.55 -18.06 -15.25
CA ALA A 573 17.88 -18.55 -14.04
C ALA A 573 16.61 -17.73 -13.75
N THR A 574 15.50 -18.41 -13.48
CA THR A 574 14.21 -17.75 -13.18
C THR A 574 13.60 -18.26 -11.86
N VAL A 575 13.09 -17.34 -11.04
CA VAL A 575 12.39 -17.64 -9.78
C VAL A 575 11.20 -16.73 -9.53
N SER A 576 10.25 -17.20 -8.70
CA SER A 576 9.17 -16.35 -8.23
C SER A 576 9.64 -15.41 -7.12
N ILE A 577 9.16 -14.16 -7.10
CA ILE A 577 9.44 -13.20 -6.01
C ILE A 577 9.00 -13.72 -4.64
N GLN A 578 7.96 -14.56 -4.60
CA GLN A 578 7.43 -15.22 -3.39
C GLN A 578 8.39 -16.26 -2.78
N SER A 579 9.50 -16.53 -3.44
CA SER A 579 10.60 -17.33 -2.87
C SER A 579 11.35 -16.57 -1.76
N LEU A 580 11.19 -15.24 -1.69
CA LEU A 580 11.61 -14.44 -0.56
C LEU A 580 10.75 -14.77 0.67
N ARG A 581 11.39 -15.18 1.77
CA ARG A 581 10.71 -15.45 3.04
C ARG A 581 11.52 -14.89 4.19
N LYS A 582 10.84 -14.26 5.16
CA LYS A 582 11.43 -13.97 6.46
C LYS A 582 11.62 -15.28 7.25
N THR A 583 12.80 -15.45 7.81
CA THR A 583 13.16 -16.57 8.68
C THR A 583 12.78 -16.25 10.13
N SER A 584 12.61 -17.28 10.95
CA SER A 584 12.25 -17.14 12.38
C SER A 584 13.22 -16.27 13.19
N ASN A 585 14.46 -16.11 12.71
CA ASN A 585 15.53 -15.39 13.40
C ASN A 585 15.65 -13.93 12.92
N GLY A 586 14.67 -13.42 12.17
CA GLY A 586 14.65 -12.04 11.68
C GLY A 586 15.46 -11.77 10.41
N GLY A 587 16.22 -12.75 9.89
CA GLY A 587 16.85 -12.69 8.56
C GLY A 587 15.90 -13.14 7.45
N ASP A 588 16.36 -13.19 6.19
CA ASP A 588 15.56 -13.65 5.05
C ASP A 588 16.27 -14.73 4.21
N THR A 589 15.63 -15.14 3.12
CA THR A 589 16.16 -16.12 2.16
C THR A 589 17.11 -15.51 1.11
N LEU A 590 17.36 -14.19 1.10
CA LEU A 590 18.34 -13.56 0.20
C LEU A 590 19.77 -13.89 0.57
N LYS A 591 20.04 -14.26 1.83
CA LYS A 591 21.34 -14.80 2.25
C LYS A 591 21.87 -15.93 1.35
N HIS A 592 20.99 -16.64 0.64
CA HIS A 592 21.37 -17.70 -0.28
C HIS A 592 22.06 -17.20 -1.55
N PHE A 593 21.94 -15.92 -1.91
CA PHE A 593 22.70 -15.31 -3.03
C PHE A 593 24.20 -15.46 -2.85
N GLN A 594 24.68 -15.39 -1.61
CA GLN A 594 26.09 -15.58 -1.27
C GLN A 594 26.62 -16.95 -1.75
N LYS A 595 25.75 -17.96 -1.91
CA LYS A 595 26.15 -19.27 -2.40
C LYS A 595 26.58 -19.27 -3.88
N ILE A 596 26.16 -18.28 -4.68
CA ILE A 596 26.46 -18.22 -6.12
C ILE A 596 27.98 -18.17 -6.34
N PHE A 597 28.67 -17.28 -5.61
CA PHE A 597 30.12 -17.04 -5.74
C PHE A 597 30.92 -17.48 -4.49
N GLN A 598 30.37 -18.38 -3.68
CA GLN A 598 30.99 -18.82 -2.43
C GLN A 598 32.44 -19.34 -2.61
N ASP A 599 32.75 -19.95 -3.76
CA ASP A 599 34.08 -20.52 -4.04
C ASP A 599 35.11 -19.43 -4.39
N ALA A 600 34.66 -18.21 -4.68
CA ALA A 600 35.47 -17.01 -4.90
C ALA A 600 35.51 -16.09 -3.66
N TYR A 601 35.08 -16.59 -2.50
CA TYR A 601 35.05 -15.84 -1.25
C TYR A 601 35.71 -16.63 -0.12
N ASN A 602 36.60 -15.99 0.62
CA ASN A 602 37.23 -16.52 1.81
C ASN A 602 36.78 -15.70 3.04
N ARG A 603 36.47 -16.36 4.15
CA ARG A 603 36.02 -15.70 5.38
C ARG A 603 37.06 -14.78 5.99
N ASP A 604 38.34 -15.09 5.83
CA ASP A 604 39.44 -14.35 6.46
C ASP A 604 39.94 -13.20 5.59
N THR A 605 39.94 -13.38 4.26
CA THR A 605 40.50 -12.40 3.30
C THR A 605 39.44 -11.72 2.42
N GLY A 606 38.17 -12.11 2.50
CA GLY A 606 37.10 -11.59 1.67
C GLY A 606 37.09 -12.17 0.24
N VAL A 607 36.66 -11.35 -0.72
CA VAL A 607 36.58 -11.73 -2.15
C VAL A 607 37.96 -12.04 -2.70
N MET A 608 38.09 -13.12 -3.49
CA MET A 608 39.33 -13.53 -4.15
C MET A 608 39.40 -12.94 -5.58
N PRO A 609 40.24 -11.92 -5.84
CA PRO A 609 40.25 -11.23 -7.15
C PRO A 609 40.54 -12.14 -8.33
N GLU A 610 41.52 -13.04 -8.21
CA GLU A 610 41.93 -13.95 -9.28
C GLU A 610 40.79 -14.86 -9.74
N LYS A 611 40.02 -15.41 -8.79
CA LYS A 611 38.85 -16.25 -9.11
C LYS A 611 37.72 -15.44 -9.72
N MET A 612 37.49 -14.21 -9.27
CA MET A 612 36.49 -13.33 -9.87
C MET A 612 36.85 -12.98 -11.31
N GLN A 613 38.14 -12.71 -11.59
CA GLN A 613 38.65 -12.48 -12.94
C GLN A 613 38.55 -13.73 -13.82
N GLU A 614 38.84 -14.93 -13.29
CA GLU A 614 38.66 -16.19 -14.02
C GLU A 614 37.19 -16.42 -14.41
N ILE A 615 36.27 -16.10 -13.50
CA ILE A 615 34.83 -16.19 -13.80
C ILE A 615 34.44 -15.14 -14.83
N SER A 616 34.90 -13.90 -14.73
CA SER A 616 34.51 -12.82 -15.64
C SER A 616 35.03 -12.98 -17.07
N GLN A 617 36.16 -13.68 -17.25
CA GLN A 617 36.67 -14.07 -18.57
C GLN A 617 35.71 -14.99 -19.31
N ARG A 618 34.94 -15.81 -18.59
CA ARG A 618 33.98 -16.75 -19.16
C ARG A 618 32.54 -16.25 -19.10
N ILE A 619 32.20 -15.44 -18.10
CA ILE A 619 30.87 -14.92 -17.82
C ILE A 619 30.99 -13.42 -17.63
N LYS A 620 31.03 -12.68 -18.73
CA LYS A 620 31.24 -11.24 -18.74
C LYS A 620 30.07 -10.46 -18.15
N ASN A 621 28.83 -10.86 -18.47
CA ASN A 621 27.63 -10.09 -18.12
C ASN A 621 26.88 -10.72 -16.93
N ILE A 622 26.65 -9.97 -15.85
CA ILE A 622 25.85 -10.42 -14.69
C ILE A 622 24.63 -9.52 -14.55
N PHE A 623 23.48 -9.98 -15.03
CA PHE A 623 22.24 -9.21 -15.03
C PHE A 623 21.24 -9.81 -14.03
N ILE A 624 20.82 -8.99 -13.06
CA ILE A 624 19.78 -9.35 -12.10
C ILE A 624 18.56 -8.48 -12.41
N MET A 625 17.49 -9.10 -12.89
CA MET A 625 16.27 -8.40 -13.28
C MET A 625 15.13 -8.72 -12.32
N ILE A 626 14.49 -7.68 -11.80
CA ILE A 626 13.30 -7.78 -10.95
C ILE A 626 12.13 -7.14 -11.69
N ASP A 627 11.10 -7.92 -11.93
CA ASP A 627 9.86 -7.48 -12.57
C ASP A 627 8.78 -7.26 -11.50
N GLU A 628 8.02 -6.17 -11.62
CA GLU A 628 6.97 -5.77 -10.68
C GLU A 628 7.48 -5.64 -9.23
N VAL A 629 8.43 -4.73 -9.03
CA VAL A 629 9.02 -4.45 -7.71
C VAL A 629 8.00 -3.83 -6.74
N THR A 630 7.00 -3.13 -7.26
CA THR A 630 5.92 -2.51 -6.48
C THR A 630 4.67 -3.38 -6.41
N GLY A 631 3.90 -3.24 -5.33
CA GLY A 631 2.65 -3.97 -5.09
C GLY A 631 2.74 -5.08 -4.03
N ASP A 632 3.94 -5.44 -3.58
CA ASP A 632 4.18 -6.27 -2.39
C ASP A 632 5.54 -5.90 -1.75
N ASP A 633 5.63 -5.97 -0.42
CA ASP A 633 6.85 -5.69 0.36
C ASP A 633 8.03 -6.54 -0.09
N SER A 634 7.76 -7.71 -0.67
CA SER A 634 8.79 -8.65 -1.12
C SER A 634 9.72 -8.05 -2.18
N GLY A 635 9.24 -7.21 -3.09
CA GLY A 635 10.05 -6.67 -4.19
C GLY A 635 11.11 -5.67 -3.76
N VAL A 636 10.74 -4.73 -2.89
CA VAL A 636 11.68 -3.73 -2.34
C VAL A 636 12.75 -4.40 -1.47
N ASN A 637 12.34 -5.38 -0.65
CA ASN A 637 13.29 -6.17 0.15
C ASN A 637 14.26 -6.96 -0.76
N PHE A 638 13.76 -7.52 -1.86
CA PHE A 638 14.60 -8.23 -2.84
C PHE A 638 15.66 -7.32 -3.45
N LEU A 639 15.27 -6.11 -3.87
CA LEU A 639 16.19 -5.10 -4.42
C LEU A 639 17.28 -4.71 -3.40
N HIS A 640 16.92 -4.59 -2.12
CA HIS A 640 17.89 -4.28 -1.07
C HIS A 640 18.88 -5.43 -0.83
N GLY A 641 18.42 -6.68 -0.77
CA GLY A 641 19.34 -7.81 -0.61
C GLY A 641 20.25 -8.01 -1.82
N ILE A 642 19.80 -7.67 -3.04
CA ILE A 642 20.70 -7.60 -4.21
C ILE A 642 21.79 -6.55 -4.01
N LYS A 643 21.43 -5.35 -3.52
CA LYS A 643 22.41 -4.30 -3.23
C LYS A 643 23.47 -4.77 -2.23
N GLU A 644 23.06 -5.44 -1.16
CA GLU A 644 23.99 -6.03 -0.18
C GLU A 644 24.87 -7.09 -0.83
N PHE A 645 24.29 -8.00 -1.61
CA PHE A 645 25.03 -9.03 -2.34
C PHE A 645 26.08 -8.45 -3.31
N LEU A 646 25.73 -7.42 -4.09
CA LEU A 646 26.67 -6.76 -5.00
C LEU A 646 27.85 -6.14 -4.25
N LYS A 647 27.59 -5.56 -3.08
CA LYS A 647 28.61 -4.96 -2.23
C LYS A 647 29.50 -6.01 -1.57
N ASP A 648 28.92 -7.08 -1.03
CA ASP A 648 29.64 -8.14 -0.31
C ASP A 648 30.61 -8.91 -1.22
N TYR A 649 30.27 -9.03 -2.51
CA TYR A 649 31.08 -9.72 -3.52
C TYR A 649 31.81 -8.77 -4.48
N ASP A 650 31.71 -7.47 -4.24
CA ASP A 650 32.34 -6.40 -5.03
C ASP A 650 32.15 -6.56 -6.55
N LEU A 651 30.93 -6.98 -6.95
CA LEU A 651 30.59 -7.34 -8.33
C LEU A 651 30.52 -6.14 -9.29
N THR A 652 30.66 -4.93 -8.75
CA THR A 652 30.74 -3.69 -9.53
C THR A 652 32.16 -3.17 -9.69
N ASN A 653 33.17 -3.87 -9.16
CA ASN A 653 34.56 -3.49 -9.29
C ASN A 653 35.05 -3.66 -10.74
N PRO A 654 35.51 -2.58 -11.39
CA PRO A 654 36.03 -2.66 -12.75
C PRO A 654 37.22 -3.61 -12.91
N GLU A 655 38.03 -3.82 -11.86
CA GLU A 655 39.21 -4.70 -11.90
C GLU A 655 38.85 -6.18 -12.06
N PHE A 656 37.66 -6.58 -11.64
CA PHE A 656 37.18 -7.94 -11.85
C PHE A 656 36.69 -8.15 -13.28
N GLY A 657 36.34 -7.07 -13.99
CA GLY A 657 35.96 -7.12 -15.39
C GLY A 657 34.52 -7.56 -15.67
N PHE A 658 33.62 -7.59 -14.68
CA PHE A 658 32.20 -7.87 -14.93
C PHE A 658 31.45 -6.65 -15.51
N ASN A 659 30.48 -6.91 -16.39
CA ASN A 659 29.41 -5.97 -16.72
C ASN A 659 28.16 -6.32 -15.89
N THR A 660 28.07 -5.74 -14.69
CA THR A 660 26.99 -6.04 -13.75
C THR A 660 25.85 -5.03 -13.86
N LYS A 661 24.61 -5.51 -14.03
CA LYS A 661 23.39 -4.68 -14.11
C LYS A 661 22.31 -5.17 -13.15
N VAL A 662 21.70 -4.25 -12.43
CA VAL A 662 20.44 -4.46 -11.70
C VAL A 662 19.33 -3.77 -12.47
N ILE A 663 18.44 -4.58 -13.04
CA ILE A 663 17.36 -4.11 -13.90
C ILE A 663 16.06 -4.18 -13.12
N VAL A 664 15.40 -3.04 -12.94
CA VAL A 664 14.10 -2.96 -12.27
C VAL A 664 13.05 -2.60 -13.32
N ALA A 665 12.13 -3.52 -13.59
CA ALA A 665 11.06 -3.34 -14.55
C ALA A 665 9.72 -3.21 -13.82
N ASP A 666 9.13 -2.03 -13.85
CA ASP A 666 7.83 -1.79 -13.23
C ASP A 666 7.10 -0.65 -13.95
N ALA A 667 5.81 -0.80 -14.20
CA ALA A 667 5.01 0.23 -14.85
C ALA A 667 4.62 1.37 -13.90
N SER A 668 4.67 1.16 -12.58
CA SER A 668 4.24 2.16 -11.59
C SER A 668 5.30 3.21 -11.25
N ILE A 669 6.56 2.99 -11.64
CA ILE A 669 7.71 3.79 -11.17
C ILE A 669 8.22 4.72 -12.27
N VAL A 670 7.37 5.63 -12.73
CA VAL A 670 7.56 6.43 -13.95
C VAL A 670 8.66 7.52 -13.88
N GLU A 671 9.16 7.89 -12.69
CA GLU A 671 10.07 9.02 -12.52
C GLU A 671 11.17 8.76 -11.48
N LYS A 672 12.33 9.42 -11.61
CA LYS A 672 13.47 9.29 -10.67
C LYS A 672 13.11 9.59 -9.22
N GLU A 673 12.19 10.51 -8.97
CA GLU A 673 11.79 10.87 -7.61
C GLU A 673 10.92 9.77 -6.97
N VAL A 674 10.05 9.10 -7.74
CA VAL A 674 9.32 7.90 -7.26
C VAL A 674 10.32 6.78 -6.95
N ILE A 675 11.31 6.57 -7.83
CA ILE A 675 12.38 5.58 -7.62
C ILE A 675 13.11 5.86 -6.31
N LYS A 676 13.62 7.08 -6.12
CA LYS A 676 14.38 7.45 -4.93
C LYS A 676 13.55 7.37 -3.66
N GLN A 677 12.32 7.85 -3.69
CA GLN A 677 11.46 7.87 -2.51
C GLN A 677 11.13 6.46 -2.02
N HIS A 678 10.77 5.55 -2.93
CA HIS A 678 10.17 4.26 -2.55
C HIS A 678 11.14 3.08 -2.62
N LEU A 679 12.18 3.14 -3.45
CA LEU A 679 13.12 2.02 -3.61
C LEU A 679 14.42 2.20 -2.80
N SER A 680 14.66 3.38 -2.21
CA SER A 680 15.88 3.61 -1.41
C SER A 680 15.77 3.09 0.03
N GLN A 681 14.56 2.88 0.55
CA GLN A 681 14.31 2.43 1.92
C GLN A 681 13.78 0.99 1.93
N THR A 682 14.02 0.27 3.03
CA THR A 682 13.59 -1.14 3.23
C THR A 682 12.30 -1.28 4.01
N SER A 683 11.72 -0.17 4.47
CA SER A 683 10.49 -0.21 5.25
C SER A 683 9.33 -0.68 4.38
N PRO A 684 8.57 -1.71 4.82
CA PRO A 684 7.37 -2.13 4.12
C PRO A 684 6.41 -0.95 4.00
N GLU A 685 6.04 -0.61 2.77
CA GLU A 685 5.12 0.48 2.49
C GLU A 685 3.73 -0.10 2.18
N PRO A 686 2.67 0.34 2.88
CA PRO A 686 1.31 -0.11 2.59
C PRO A 686 0.85 0.37 1.21
N ASP A 687 -0.21 -0.25 0.68
CA ASP A 687 -0.84 0.12 -0.60
C ASP A 687 -1.04 1.65 -0.73
N LYS A 688 -0.34 2.24 -1.69
CA LYS A 688 -0.35 3.67 -2.00
C LYS A 688 -0.78 3.89 -3.44
N ILE A 689 -1.52 4.96 -3.67
CA ILE A 689 -1.64 5.55 -5.01
C ILE A 689 -0.69 6.74 -5.05
N TYR A 690 0.21 6.72 -6.04
CA TYR A 690 1.05 7.87 -6.35
C TYR A 690 0.24 8.82 -7.22
N PHE A 691 0.05 10.05 -6.75
CA PHE A 691 -0.62 11.10 -7.51
C PHE A 691 0.37 12.21 -7.80
N ARG A 692 0.56 12.53 -9.09
CA ARG A 692 1.42 13.62 -9.56
C ARG A 692 0.66 14.45 -10.56
N SER A 693 0.86 15.77 -10.50
CA SER A 693 0.38 16.65 -11.56
C SER A 693 1.28 16.45 -12.77
N VAL A 694 0.68 16.18 -13.92
CA VAL A 694 1.40 16.02 -15.17
C VAL A 694 1.85 17.42 -15.60
N GLY A 695 3.11 17.77 -15.34
CA GLY A 695 3.71 18.97 -15.92
C GLY A 695 3.82 18.84 -17.46
N ALA A 696 4.07 19.95 -18.16
CA ALA A 696 4.15 20.00 -19.63
C ALA A 696 5.19 19.04 -20.26
N ILE A 697 6.09 18.46 -19.45
CA ILE A 697 7.20 17.59 -19.88
C ILE A 697 6.75 16.13 -20.11
N HIS A 698 5.57 15.71 -19.62
CA HIS A 698 5.13 14.30 -19.61
C HIS A 698 4.33 13.85 -20.84
N GLU A 699 4.25 14.65 -21.90
CA GLU A 699 3.55 14.28 -23.14
C GLU A 699 4.41 13.42 -24.09
N SER A 700 5.72 13.31 -23.86
CA SER A 700 6.59 12.52 -24.74
C SER A 700 6.34 11.01 -24.59
N PRO A 701 6.24 10.25 -25.70
CA PRO A 701 6.10 8.79 -25.67
C PRO A 701 7.36 8.06 -25.19
N LEU A 702 8.52 8.72 -25.16
CA LEU A 702 9.80 8.15 -24.76
C LEU A 702 10.62 9.17 -23.96
N GLN A 703 11.18 8.74 -22.82
CA GLN A 703 12.00 9.59 -21.95
C GLN A 703 13.17 8.80 -21.36
N VAL A 704 14.29 9.50 -21.15
CA VAL A 704 15.49 8.95 -20.51
C VAL A 704 15.99 9.92 -19.45
N GLU A 705 16.20 9.43 -18.23
CA GLU A 705 16.76 10.22 -17.13
C GLU A 705 17.94 9.49 -16.50
N THR A 706 19.03 10.22 -16.23
CA THR A 706 20.16 9.69 -15.45
C THR A 706 20.19 10.31 -14.06
N PHE A 707 20.53 9.52 -13.05
CA PHE A 707 20.58 9.95 -11.66
C PHE A 707 21.46 9.03 -10.83
N GLU A 708 21.73 9.41 -9.58
CA GLU A 708 22.40 8.55 -8.61
C GLU A 708 21.37 7.79 -7.78
N PHE A 709 21.52 6.47 -7.69
CA PHE A 709 20.70 5.59 -6.86
C PHE A 709 21.63 4.75 -5.99
N ASN A 710 21.45 4.79 -4.67
CA ASN A 710 22.26 4.02 -3.74
C ASN A 710 23.79 4.20 -3.88
N LYS A 711 24.24 5.42 -4.23
CA LYS A 711 25.66 5.76 -4.50
C LYS A 711 26.26 5.16 -5.78
N GLN A 712 25.41 4.70 -6.69
CA GLN A 712 25.82 4.19 -7.99
C GLN A 712 25.05 4.90 -9.10
N SER A 713 25.65 4.95 -10.28
CA SER A 713 25.04 5.56 -11.45
C SER A 713 23.83 4.74 -11.91
N ALA A 714 22.72 5.43 -12.12
CA ALA A 714 21.45 4.87 -12.55
C ALA A 714 20.91 5.57 -13.81
N ILE A 715 20.09 4.84 -14.55
CA ILE A 715 19.35 5.34 -15.71
C ILE A 715 17.91 4.83 -15.64
N ALA A 716 16.94 5.71 -15.87
CA ALA A 716 15.54 5.37 -16.08
C ALA A 716 15.18 5.58 -17.55
N ILE A 717 14.55 4.57 -18.16
CA ILE A 717 14.05 4.61 -19.53
C ILE A 717 12.54 4.38 -19.45
N ASN A 718 11.77 5.38 -19.83
CA ASN A 718 10.32 5.36 -19.76
C ASN A 718 9.72 5.38 -21.16
N ALA A 719 8.84 4.43 -21.44
CA ALA A 719 8.03 4.39 -22.65
C ALA A 719 6.55 4.52 -22.30
N ASN A 720 5.97 5.68 -22.62
CA ASN A 720 4.56 5.96 -22.45
C ASN A 720 3.81 5.60 -23.74
N SER A 721 3.21 4.42 -23.77
CA SER A 721 2.47 3.95 -24.93
C SER A 721 1.24 3.16 -24.55
N TYR A 722 0.30 3.06 -25.49
CA TYR A 722 -0.81 2.13 -25.40
C TYR A 722 -0.70 1.09 -26.53
N PRO A 723 -1.10 -0.17 -26.32
CA PRO A 723 -1.03 -1.18 -27.38
C PRO A 723 -1.89 -0.84 -28.62
N ALA A 724 -2.94 -0.06 -28.44
CA ALA A 724 -3.86 0.37 -29.49
C ALA A 724 -3.78 1.88 -29.76
N SER A 725 -4.15 2.31 -30.97
CA SER A 725 -4.26 3.74 -31.33
C SER A 725 -5.56 4.38 -30.82
N SER A 726 -6.58 3.57 -30.56
CA SER A 726 -7.85 3.97 -29.96
C SER A 726 -8.41 2.85 -29.10
N LEU A 727 -9.28 3.22 -28.17
CA LEU A 727 -9.97 2.31 -27.27
C LEU A 727 -11.46 2.64 -27.30
N ASP A 728 -12.25 1.72 -27.83
CA ASP A 728 -13.71 1.78 -27.74
C ASP A 728 -14.15 1.12 -26.41
N ILE A 729 -14.70 1.92 -25.50
CA ILE A 729 -15.16 1.46 -24.20
C ILE A 729 -16.69 1.44 -24.19
N THR A 730 -17.26 0.29 -23.85
CA THR A 730 -18.70 0.17 -23.56
C THR A 730 -18.90 -0.10 -22.07
N TYR A 731 -19.48 0.88 -21.37
CA TYR A 731 -19.91 0.73 -19.98
C TYR A 731 -21.34 0.19 -19.93
N LYS A 732 -21.54 -0.90 -19.19
CA LYS A 732 -22.87 -1.43 -18.89
C LYS A 732 -23.11 -1.41 -17.38
N VAL A 733 -23.83 -0.39 -16.91
CA VAL A 733 -24.11 -0.18 -15.49
C VAL A 733 -25.46 -0.77 -15.14
N PHE A 734 -25.48 -1.81 -14.31
CA PHE A 734 -26.72 -2.45 -13.84
C PHE A 734 -27.10 -1.89 -12.49
N LEU A 735 -28.25 -1.21 -12.43
CA LEU A 735 -28.72 -0.52 -11.23
C LEU A 735 -29.93 -1.23 -10.65
N GLU A 736 -29.81 -1.63 -9.39
CA GLU A 736 -30.89 -2.22 -8.61
C GLU A 736 -31.23 -1.29 -7.44
N CYS A 737 -32.41 -0.67 -7.49
CA CYS A 737 -32.83 0.32 -6.51
C CYS A 737 -33.95 -0.22 -5.63
N TYR A 738 -33.73 -0.20 -4.31
CA TYR A 738 -34.69 -0.62 -3.32
C TYR A 738 -35.03 0.53 -2.37
N LYS A 739 -36.29 0.58 -1.91
CA LYS A 739 -36.64 1.39 -0.74
C LYS A 739 -35.93 0.80 0.48
N PHE A 740 -35.18 1.63 1.21
CA PHE A 740 -34.39 1.19 2.35
C PHE A 740 -35.26 0.48 3.40
N ASN A 741 -34.85 -0.73 3.79
CA ASN A 741 -35.46 -1.52 4.86
C ASN A 741 -34.34 -2.30 5.58
N GLU A 742 -34.21 -2.10 6.90
CA GLU A 742 -33.15 -2.72 7.72
C GLU A 742 -33.21 -4.25 7.73
N ALA A 743 -34.40 -4.85 7.59
CA ALA A 743 -34.59 -6.30 7.60
C ALA A 743 -34.33 -6.96 6.24
N LYS A 744 -34.59 -6.26 5.12
CA LYS A 744 -34.46 -6.80 3.75
C LYS A 744 -33.04 -6.78 3.17
N PHE A 745 -32.09 -6.07 3.80
CA PHE A 745 -30.70 -6.05 3.33
C PHE A 745 -29.94 -7.37 3.59
N LYS A 746 -30.65 -8.42 4.05
CA LYS A 746 -30.15 -9.79 4.20
C LYS A 746 -30.38 -10.66 2.96
N ASP A 747 -31.18 -10.22 1.99
CA ASP A 747 -31.35 -10.98 0.75
C ASP A 747 -30.14 -10.79 -0.15
N ASP A 748 -29.52 -11.91 -0.53
CA ASP A 748 -28.41 -11.96 -1.47
C ASP A 748 -28.80 -11.25 -2.78
N ASN A 749 -27.92 -10.41 -3.33
CA ASN A 749 -28.03 -9.76 -4.66
C ASN A 749 -28.05 -10.77 -5.84
N LYS A 750 -28.66 -11.95 -5.67
CA LYS A 750 -28.66 -13.07 -6.62
C LYS A 750 -29.24 -12.67 -7.96
N GLU A 751 -30.29 -11.85 -7.99
CA GLU A 751 -30.94 -11.45 -9.23
C GLU A 751 -30.07 -10.47 -10.04
N LEU A 752 -29.49 -9.45 -9.39
CA LEU A 752 -28.52 -8.56 -10.04
C LEU A 752 -27.31 -9.32 -10.57
N ILE A 753 -26.75 -10.23 -9.76
CA ILE A 753 -25.62 -11.06 -10.16
C ILE A 753 -25.98 -11.92 -11.37
N LYS A 754 -27.17 -12.55 -11.36
CA LYS A 754 -27.65 -13.38 -12.46
C LYS A 754 -27.81 -12.56 -13.75
N ARG A 755 -28.44 -11.38 -13.67
CA ARG A 755 -28.66 -10.50 -14.82
C ARG A 755 -27.35 -10.02 -15.45
N VAL A 756 -26.36 -9.66 -14.61
CA VAL A 756 -25.02 -9.30 -15.08
C VAL A 756 -24.34 -10.48 -15.77
N GLN A 757 -24.43 -11.70 -15.22
CA GLN A 757 -23.86 -12.89 -15.85
C GLN A 757 -24.51 -13.23 -17.19
N GLU A 758 -25.83 -13.09 -17.31
CA GLU A 758 -26.56 -13.28 -18.56
C GLU A 758 -26.11 -12.28 -19.64
N SER A 759 -25.92 -11.01 -19.27
CA SER A 759 -25.41 -10.00 -20.20
C SER A 759 -23.99 -10.30 -20.66
N ILE A 760 -23.09 -10.71 -19.75
CA ILE A 760 -21.72 -11.08 -20.10
C ILE A 760 -21.71 -12.25 -21.10
N LEU A 761 -22.55 -13.27 -20.86
CA LEU A 761 -22.67 -14.41 -21.76
C LEU A 761 -23.17 -13.99 -23.15
N SER A 762 -24.21 -13.14 -23.19
CA SER A 762 -24.74 -12.61 -24.45
C SER A 762 -23.70 -11.82 -25.23
N ASP A 763 -22.88 -11.02 -24.53
CA ASP A 763 -21.83 -10.22 -25.16
C ASP A 763 -20.73 -11.12 -25.74
N ILE A 764 -20.28 -12.12 -24.98
CA ILE A 764 -19.26 -13.08 -25.45
C ILE A 764 -19.74 -13.80 -26.71
N ASN A 765 -20.97 -14.32 -26.72
CA ASN A 765 -21.52 -15.01 -27.90
C ASN A 765 -21.59 -14.08 -29.11
N LEU A 766 -22.05 -12.84 -28.93
CA LEU A 766 -22.09 -11.85 -30.01
C LEU A 766 -20.70 -11.56 -30.60
N TYR A 767 -19.66 -11.51 -29.77
CA TYR A 767 -18.28 -11.32 -30.25
C TYR A 767 -17.69 -12.57 -30.89
N LEU A 768 -18.08 -13.77 -30.44
CA LEU A 768 -17.67 -15.06 -31.04
C LEU A 768 -18.29 -15.26 -32.42
N ASP A 769 -19.55 -14.84 -32.61
CA ASP A 769 -20.24 -14.90 -33.91
C ASP A 769 -19.64 -13.93 -34.95
N ASN A 770 -18.84 -12.95 -34.51
CA ASN A 770 -18.21 -11.97 -35.39
C ASN A 770 -16.81 -12.43 -35.84
N SER A 771 -16.66 -12.69 -37.14
CA SER A 771 -15.41 -13.17 -37.76
C SER A 771 -14.25 -12.16 -37.74
N GLU A 772 -14.50 -10.89 -37.42
CA GLU A 772 -13.46 -9.86 -37.28
C GLU A 772 -12.76 -9.88 -35.90
N SER A 773 -13.37 -10.53 -34.90
CA SER A 773 -12.81 -10.62 -33.55
C SER A 773 -11.66 -11.64 -33.50
N SER A 774 -10.43 -11.19 -33.71
CA SER A 774 -9.25 -12.09 -33.68
C SER A 774 -8.94 -12.69 -32.30
N GLN A 775 -9.30 -12.00 -31.20
CA GLN A 775 -9.08 -12.47 -29.83
C GLN A 775 -10.08 -11.82 -28.86
N ILE A 776 -10.66 -12.63 -27.98
CA ILE A 776 -11.54 -12.16 -26.88
C ILE A 776 -10.88 -12.51 -25.55
N LEU A 777 -10.65 -11.50 -24.71
CA LEU A 777 -10.11 -11.67 -23.36
C LEU A 777 -11.20 -11.34 -22.34
N VAL A 778 -11.60 -12.34 -21.54
CA VAL A 778 -12.62 -12.19 -20.51
C VAL A 778 -11.97 -12.22 -19.13
N TYR A 779 -12.08 -11.12 -18.38
CA TYR A 779 -11.56 -11.03 -17.02
C TYR A 779 -12.70 -10.91 -16.00
N ILE A 780 -12.78 -11.86 -15.07
CA ILE A 780 -13.75 -11.88 -13.98
C ILE A 780 -13.01 -12.17 -12.67
N GLN A 781 -13.05 -11.22 -11.74
CA GLN A 781 -12.34 -11.34 -10.45
C GLN A 781 -12.91 -12.46 -9.55
N ASP A 782 -14.20 -12.73 -9.64
CA ASP A 782 -14.88 -13.77 -8.87
C ASP A 782 -14.71 -15.15 -9.56
N LYS A 783 -13.86 -16.00 -8.98
CA LYS A 783 -13.54 -17.33 -9.52
C LYS A 783 -14.76 -18.24 -9.67
N GLN A 784 -15.73 -18.17 -8.77
CA GLN A 784 -16.95 -18.99 -8.87
C GLN A 784 -17.83 -18.51 -10.02
N LYS A 785 -17.93 -17.19 -10.23
CA LYS A 785 -18.66 -16.63 -11.37
C LYS A 785 -18.00 -16.99 -12.69
N LEU A 786 -16.66 -16.92 -12.76
CA LEU A 786 -15.91 -17.31 -13.95
C LEU A 786 -16.12 -18.79 -14.26
N GLN A 787 -16.02 -19.68 -13.27
CA GLN A 787 -16.26 -21.11 -13.46
C GLN A 787 -17.67 -21.39 -14.02
N LYS A 788 -18.71 -20.79 -13.44
CA LYS A 788 -20.08 -20.92 -13.96
C LYS A 788 -20.25 -20.41 -15.38
N LEU A 789 -19.53 -19.35 -15.75
CA LEU A 789 -19.56 -18.81 -17.11
C LEU A 789 -18.89 -19.78 -18.09
N ILE A 790 -17.73 -20.35 -17.72
CA ILE A 790 -17.03 -21.37 -18.51
C ILE A 790 -17.92 -22.60 -18.71
N GLU A 791 -18.54 -23.12 -17.64
CA GLU A 791 -19.46 -24.27 -17.72
C GLU A 791 -20.62 -24.00 -18.69
N LYS A 792 -21.19 -22.79 -18.67
CA LYS A 792 -22.25 -22.39 -19.60
C LYS A 792 -21.77 -22.30 -21.05
N LEU A 793 -20.62 -21.68 -21.30
CA LEU A 793 -20.05 -21.56 -22.65
C LEU A 793 -19.74 -22.94 -23.24
N VAL A 794 -19.14 -23.84 -22.45
CA VAL A 794 -18.85 -25.23 -22.86
C VAL A 794 -20.13 -26.02 -23.12
N SER A 795 -21.22 -25.74 -22.39
CA SER A 795 -22.51 -26.42 -22.62
C SER A 795 -23.27 -25.92 -23.86
N LEU A 796 -22.98 -24.71 -24.34
CA LEU A 796 -23.69 -24.08 -25.45
C LEU A 796 -23.02 -24.34 -26.81
N GLU A 797 -21.70 -24.60 -26.84
CA GLU A 797 -20.95 -24.87 -28.07
C GLU A 797 -19.87 -25.95 -27.86
N ASN A 798 -19.62 -26.78 -28.88
CA ASN A 798 -18.46 -27.70 -28.96
C ASN A 798 -17.13 -26.92 -29.11
N LEU A 799 -16.84 -25.98 -28.22
CA LEU A 799 -15.64 -25.13 -28.24
C LEU A 799 -14.43 -25.90 -27.68
N ASN A 800 -13.67 -26.53 -28.57
CA ASN A 800 -12.44 -27.26 -28.23
C ASN A 800 -11.23 -26.37 -27.84
N ASN A 801 -11.36 -25.03 -27.85
CA ASN A 801 -10.22 -24.10 -27.74
C ASN A 801 -10.32 -23.06 -26.59
N ILE A 802 -11.03 -23.34 -25.50
CA ILE A 802 -10.97 -22.47 -24.32
C ILE A 802 -9.67 -22.73 -23.56
N GLN A 803 -8.73 -21.78 -23.61
CA GLN A 803 -7.54 -21.78 -22.74
C GLN A 803 -7.84 -21.00 -21.45
N THR A 804 -7.85 -21.69 -20.31
CA THR A 804 -7.92 -21.04 -19.00
C THR A 804 -6.49 -20.69 -18.56
N ILE A 805 -6.23 -19.40 -18.32
CA ILE A 805 -4.93 -18.87 -17.88
C ILE A 805 -4.93 -18.67 -16.36
#